data_AF-A0A4Q2DQL3-F1
#
_entry.id   AF-A0A4Q2DQL3-F1
#
_cell.length_a   1.000
_cell.length_b   1.000
_cell.length_c   1.000
_cell.angle_alpha   90.00
_cell.angle_beta   90.00
_cell.angle_gamma   90.00
#
_symmetry.space_group_name_H-M   'P 1'
#
loop_
_entity.id
_entity.type
_entity.pdbx_description
1 polymer ?
#
loop_
_entity_poly.entity_id
_entity_poly.type
_entity_poly.pdbx_seq_one_letter_code
_entity_poly.pdbx_strand_id
1 'polypeptide(L)'
;MTVPTPFPAGVHNTSRLGSRTGSQVSPSDGWELLLKNGAPDALHDSPARDDAPTCDRDTRVEVKGEIMDWIEDRDSSQRLLCITGAAGAGKSALQQTIAEICRAKNTLGGSFFFSSEDPSRNNVGRVVSTIAYGLGRKHPALKTLIKTAVEDDPRIFSQPLQAQMNHLIVTPFSGLTTKMGVEPIVHPQYVILIDGLDECEQEDGQVELLKAIKQCLLRDGLPFRILISSRPERAIRTALELDGYLHDMAYHLQLSEKHDATEDIRRYLQRRFERIGRRISNPQWFTKEDIETIVEAASGLFIFAAAVYKYIRVTSSAKRLKVVLNWTSQKDQDSRPFQALDNLYTNILSAAEAAYPDRDFHLRLRAYQVHSPSVTLPGFITSESVTEALGMILDLEPKAVGILVSDLSSLVALEKDDQGGQCLRLHHKSFSDFLDDLHRANDLFVPFDRVYAYIANHCMRTIIQFSPDLESFPNKWARIQLPELKVKTLEAAVAFLPNSLRRAHVPDIEHNLVDFTKAGGWKRLEKLLHLLYDCGEYRLTYWRALLNEACTRIKVPIDEYPGTSRSPGVNNFSNAQNFKIGNAYFNTVLNHSDSDSWKLLAEQSAPNAFHNSRARYDRPKCDEDTRLEVTTELMNWIEDRTGPQRLLCMTGAAGAGKSALQQTVAERCGKSNILGSAFFFGAADPTRNTVTPVVPTIAFQLGLANPALKEAINLAIDNDPTIFSRSLQEQMDTLIAGPVRGLPDPKALPAYAILIDGLDECKGEHHQSELLGAIKESLLADDLPFRIFIASRPEWAIRSELDPGGDLHELAYHIQLSDKYDATADIRRYLWRRLRDIGRKSRDPRARSPLWPAAEDIEILVRAASGQFIYAATVVKYVSEPRTYPSGRLETVIGWTPAEDQLARPFETLDRLYANILSEAKDAYEAVDIYTRRDFLLLFKAYHMKDTKGLSGLDLRFTHTTALNAVLGLEEWAHDSLISDLHSLVVYEPSQVHGFKLRSYHRSFSEFMESESRSQALFVPASRVYAHIAKCSLQNINRCPLTSIPDSYVNWEELSTTPRTALISVFAFSICLLNADPIDREIIAFSEEQGWNKIDKLLLSLKPVRNRWVQEVMLPRLVDILLVLIGRFKDEGRKLVGVLVDHRDKWRFNL
;
A
#
# COMPACT_ATOMS: atom_id res chain seq x y z
N MET A 1 23.05 63.42 -31.40
CA MET A 1 21.85 63.80 -32.17
C MET A 1 21.06 62.51 -32.41
N THR A 2 20.13 62.12 -31.53
CA THR A 2 18.70 62.53 -31.46
C THR A 2 17.89 62.06 -32.68
N VAL A 3 17.11 60.96 -32.57
CA VAL A 3 15.61 60.93 -32.41
C VAL A 3 14.89 60.75 -33.78
N PRO A 4 13.74 60.02 -33.97
CA PRO A 4 13.01 59.00 -33.16
C PRO A 4 12.48 57.73 -33.95
N THR A 5 11.65 56.94 -33.25
CA THR A 5 10.58 55.96 -33.63
C THR A 5 9.60 56.41 -34.76
N PRO A 6 8.68 55.57 -35.37
CA PRO A 6 7.79 54.57 -34.70
C PRO A 6 7.20 53.34 -35.46
N PHE A 7 6.43 52.53 -34.70
CA PHE A 7 5.40 51.53 -35.11
C PHE A 7 4.07 52.22 -35.55
N PRO A 8 3.12 51.62 -36.32
CA PRO A 8 2.19 50.57 -35.80
C PRO A 8 1.49 49.58 -36.81
N ALA A 9 0.73 48.61 -36.26
CA ALA A 9 -0.46 47.85 -36.75
C ALA A 9 -0.54 47.36 -38.23
N GLY A 10 -0.80 46.08 -38.55
CA GLY A 10 -2.08 45.34 -38.44
C GLY A 10 -2.78 45.29 -39.82
N VAL A 11 -3.39 44.21 -40.37
CA VAL A 11 -4.39 43.26 -39.84
C VAL A 11 -4.67 42.10 -40.85
N HIS A 12 -5.06 40.91 -40.35
CA HIS A 12 -5.79 39.75 -40.95
C HIS A 12 -5.23 38.77 -42.04
N ASN A 13 -5.23 37.49 -41.64
CA ASN A 13 -5.73 36.26 -42.28
C ASN A 13 -5.21 35.76 -43.64
N THR A 14 -4.70 34.51 -43.65
CA THR A 14 -5.44 33.37 -44.24
C THR A 14 -4.98 31.99 -43.72
N SER A 15 -5.97 31.14 -43.40
CA SER A 15 -5.99 29.67 -43.30
C SER A 15 -4.68 28.86 -43.12
N ARG A 16 -4.59 28.14 -41.98
CA ARG A 16 -3.79 26.90 -41.85
C ARG A 16 -4.52 25.71 -42.48
N LEU A 17 -3.79 24.87 -43.23
CA LEU A 17 -4.11 23.47 -43.47
C LEU A 17 -2.90 22.65 -43.00
N GLY A 18 -3.12 21.64 -42.16
CA GLY A 18 -2.05 20.97 -41.42
C GLY A 18 -1.59 19.65 -42.04
N SER A 19 -0.32 19.33 -41.85
CA SER A 19 0.22 17.98 -41.95
C SER A 19 0.34 17.37 -40.55
N ARG A 20 -0.25 16.19 -40.34
CA ARG A 20 -0.04 15.39 -39.12
C ARG A 20 1.30 14.67 -39.25
N THR A 21 2.26 14.99 -38.39
CA THR A 21 3.45 14.16 -38.20
C THR A 21 3.05 12.87 -37.51
N GLY A 22 3.28 11.72 -38.17
CA GLY A 22 3.12 10.42 -37.53
C GLY A 22 4.11 10.25 -36.36
N SER A 23 3.66 9.63 -35.28
CA SER A 23 4.48 9.30 -34.13
C SER A 23 5.58 8.30 -34.53
N GLN A 24 6.84 8.76 -34.56
CA GLN A 24 7.98 7.85 -34.55
C GLN A 24 7.99 7.12 -33.20
N VAL A 25 7.92 5.79 -33.25
CA VAL A 25 8.25 4.94 -32.10
C VAL A 25 9.77 4.85 -32.06
N SER A 26 10.39 5.26 -30.95
CA SER A 26 11.83 5.10 -30.72
C SER A 26 12.20 3.61 -30.68
N PRO A 27 13.43 3.22 -31.06
CA PRO A 27 13.95 1.91 -30.69
C PRO A 27 13.93 1.80 -29.17
N SER A 28 13.30 0.75 -28.65
CA SER A 28 13.32 0.43 -27.21
C SER A 28 14.74 0.02 -26.81
N ASP A 29 15.23 0.54 -25.68
CA ASP A 29 16.55 0.19 -25.15
C ASP A 29 16.63 -1.33 -24.88
N GLY A 30 17.70 -2.00 -25.34
CA GLY A 30 17.90 -3.43 -25.05
C GLY A 30 17.88 -3.77 -23.56
N TRP A 31 18.27 -2.83 -22.69
CA TRP A 31 18.22 -2.99 -21.24
C TRP A 31 16.79 -2.95 -20.69
N GLU A 32 15.91 -2.12 -21.27
CA GLU A 32 14.48 -2.07 -20.93
C GLU A 32 13.75 -3.33 -21.43
N LEU A 33 14.11 -3.81 -22.63
CA LEU A 33 13.61 -5.07 -23.17
C LEU A 33 14.01 -6.27 -22.30
N LEU A 34 15.25 -6.33 -21.83
CA LEU A 34 15.72 -7.37 -20.90
C LEU A 34 14.90 -7.37 -19.60
N LEU A 35 14.73 -6.19 -19.00
CA LEU A 35 13.96 -6.03 -17.76
C LEU A 35 12.51 -6.49 -17.91
N LYS A 36 11.84 -6.10 -19.01
CA LYS A 36 10.45 -6.47 -19.32
C LYS A 36 10.23 -7.99 -19.48
N ASN A 37 11.26 -8.71 -19.92
CA ASN A 37 11.25 -10.17 -20.08
C ASN A 37 11.89 -10.91 -18.88
N GLY A 38 12.37 -10.20 -17.86
CA GLY A 38 12.74 -10.76 -16.56
C GLY A 38 11.55 -10.84 -15.60
N ALA A 39 11.83 -11.16 -14.33
CA ALA A 39 10.91 -11.08 -13.21
C ALA A 39 11.58 -10.27 -12.09
N PRO A 40 11.41 -8.94 -12.06
CA PRO A 40 11.99 -8.10 -11.00
C PRO A 40 11.58 -8.55 -9.59
N ASP A 41 10.39 -9.13 -9.47
CA ASP A 41 9.77 -9.62 -8.24
C ASP A 41 10.35 -10.95 -7.73
N ALA A 42 11.09 -11.68 -8.57
CA ALA A 42 11.84 -12.87 -8.19
C ALA A 42 13.19 -12.54 -7.53
N LEU A 43 13.63 -11.28 -7.52
CA LEU A 43 14.94 -10.91 -6.97
C LEU A 43 14.95 -10.96 -5.42
N HIS A 44 16.14 -11.11 -4.84
CA HIS A 44 16.34 -11.21 -3.39
C HIS A 44 15.98 -9.94 -2.58
N ASP A 45 15.81 -8.82 -3.28
CA ASP A 45 15.64 -7.45 -2.78
C ASP A 45 14.26 -6.85 -3.14
N SER A 46 13.33 -7.64 -3.70
CA SER A 46 12.01 -7.17 -4.12
C SER A 46 11.03 -6.99 -2.94
N PRO A 47 10.22 -5.91 -2.91
CA PRO A 47 9.13 -5.72 -1.95
C PRO A 47 7.94 -6.65 -2.20
N ALA A 48 7.84 -7.30 -3.37
CA ALA A 48 6.87 -8.40 -3.59
C ALA A 48 7.17 -9.63 -2.71
N ARG A 49 8.29 -9.58 -1.98
CA ARG A 49 8.74 -10.55 -0.98
C ARG A 49 8.85 -9.90 0.42
N ASP A 50 7.94 -9.00 0.76
CA ASP A 50 7.80 -8.47 2.13
C ASP A 50 7.77 -9.60 3.18
N ASP A 51 8.39 -9.38 4.35
CA ASP A 51 8.70 -10.41 5.37
C ASP A 51 9.43 -11.66 4.81
N ALA A 52 10.31 -11.49 3.81
CA ALA A 52 11.14 -12.58 3.26
C ALA A 52 11.85 -13.34 4.40
N PRO A 53 11.67 -14.67 4.51
CA PRO A 53 12.22 -15.41 5.63
C PRO A 53 13.75 -15.39 5.57
N THR A 54 14.38 -15.13 6.70
CA THR A 54 15.83 -15.27 6.93
C THR A 54 16.08 -16.26 8.07
N CYS A 55 17.30 -16.79 8.16
CA CYS A 55 17.69 -17.57 9.33
C CYS A 55 17.87 -16.64 10.55
N ASP A 56 17.12 -16.90 11.64
CA ASP A 56 17.36 -16.24 12.93
C ASP A 56 18.85 -16.37 13.33
N ARG A 57 19.37 -15.35 14.03
CA ARG A 57 20.76 -15.30 14.49
C ARG A 57 21.19 -16.62 15.16
N ASP A 58 22.42 -17.08 14.96
CA ASP A 58 22.94 -18.32 15.58
C ASP A 58 22.14 -19.62 15.28
N THR A 59 21.23 -19.60 14.29
CA THR A 59 20.62 -20.81 13.71
C THR A 59 21.31 -21.22 12.41
N ARG A 60 21.28 -22.52 12.06
CA ARG A 60 21.85 -23.10 10.83
C ARG A 60 23.31 -22.70 10.58
N VAL A 61 24.08 -22.50 11.65
CA VAL A 61 25.44 -21.92 11.57
C VAL A 61 26.38 -22.83 10.79
N GLU A 62 26.36 -24.13 11.07
CA GLU A 62 27.19 -25.14 10.40
C GLU A 62 26.83 -25.26 8.91
N VAL A 63 25.52 -25.27 8.57
CA VAL A 63 25.04 -25.29 7.19
C VAL A 63 25.48 -24.05 6.40
N LYS A 64 25.40 -22.86 7.02
CA LYS A 64 25.88 -21.61 6.42
C LYS A 64 27.39 -21.65 6.22
N GLY A 65 28.15 -22.15 7.20
CA GLY A 65 29.60 -22.36 7.09
C GLY A 65 29.93 -23.22 5.87
N GLU A 66 29.35 -24.42 5.80
CA GLU A 66 29.57 -25.37 4.70
C GLU A 66 29.25 -24.80 3.30
N ILE A 67 28.15 -24.03 3.17
CA ILE A 67 27.81 -23.37 1.89
C ILE A 67 28.82 -22.27 1.56
N MET A 68 29.27 -21.49 2.56
CA MET A 68 30.28 -20.45 2.34
C MET A 68 31.66 -21.05 2.01
N ASP A 69 32.04 -22.15 2.65
CA ASP A 69 33.27 -22.90 2.34
C ASP A 69 33.25 -23.38 0.88
N TRP A 70 32.12 -23.92 0.39
CA TRP A 70 31.96 -24.30 -1.03
C TRP A 70 31.94 -23.10 -2.00
N ILE A 71 31.43 -21.94 -1.57
CA ILE A 71 31.50 -20.69 -2.35
C ILE A 71 32.96 -20.21 -2.48
N GLU A 72 33.73 -20.34 -1.41
CA GLU A 72 35.11 -19.83 -1.31
C GLU A 72 36.17 -20.80 -1.82
N ASP A 73 35.88 -22.10 -1.87
CA ASP A 73 36.69 -23.13 -2.53
C ASP A 73 36.89 -22.80 -4.01
N ARG A 74 38.15 -22.68 -4.43
CA ARG A 74 38.56 -22.32 -5.80
C ARG A 74 38.99 -23.52 -6.64
N ASP A 75 39.30 -24.64 -5.99
CA ASP A 75 39.88 -25.83 -6.60
C ASP A 75 38.81 -26.91 -6.89
N SER A 76 37.66 -26.85 -6.20
CA SER A 76 36.52 -27.74 -6.46
C SER A 76 35.91 -27.55 -7.85
N SER A 77 35.93 -28.63 -8.62
CA SER A 77 35.27 -28.78 -9.93
C SER A 77 33.74 -28.73 -9.86
N GLN A 78 33.14 -28.95 -8.68
CA GLN A 78 31.69 -28.93 -8.49
C GLN A 78 31.19 -27.49 -8.40
N ARG A 79 30.91 -26.86 -9.56
CA ARG A 79 30.42 -25.47 -9.68
C ARG A 79 28.91 -25.31 -9.46
N LEU A 80 28.19 -26.40 -9.22
CA LEU A 80 26.78 -26.43 -8.84
C LEU A 80 26.67 -26.97 -7.40
N LEU A 81 25.87 -26.32 -6.55
CA LEU A 81 25.43 -26.88 -5.27
C LEU A 81 23.91 -26.96 -5.28
N CYS A 82 23.39 -28.13 -4.92
CA CYS A 82 21.95 -28.38 -4.80
C CYS A 82 21.59 -28.66 -3.34
N ILE A 83 20.85 -27.75 -2.72
CA ILE A 83 20.26 -27.93 -1.38
C ILE A 83 18.92 -28.65 -1.54
N THR A 84 18.82 -29.88 -1.04
CA THR A 84 17.53 -30.59 -0.95
C THR A 84 17.04 -30.68 0.49
N GLY A 85 15.72 -30.77 0.63
CA GLY A 85 15.09 -30.97 1.92
C GLY A 85 13.57 -30.86 1.85
N ALA A 86 12.92 -31.32 2.91
CA ALA A 86 11.48 -31.27 3.09
C ALA A 86 10.89 -29.85 2.90
N ALA A 87 9.58 -29.78 2.66
CA ALA A 87 8.84 -28.53 2.72
C ALA A 87 8.96 -27.95 4.15
N GLY A 88 9.27 -26.66 4.27
CA GLY A 88 9.36 -26.01 5.58
C GLY A 88 10.61 -26.33 6.41
N ALA A 89 11.62 -27.01 5.83
CA ALA A 89 12.91 -27.27 6.48
C ALA A 89 13.84 -26.04 6.61
N GLY A 90 13.40 -24.87 6.11
CA GLY A 90 14.15 -23.61 6.14
C GLY A 90 15.00 -23.30 4.88
N LYS A 91 14.78 -24.00 3.74
CA LYS A 91 15.56 -23.80 2.49
C LYS A 91 15.60 -22.35 2.01
N SER A 92 14.43 -21.72 1.85
CA SER A 92 14.32 -20.34 1.40
C SER A 92 14.89 -19.33 2.40
N ALA A 93 14.75 -19.62 3.70
CA ALA A 93 15.37 -18.83 4.76
C ALA A 93 16.91 -18.85 4.67
N LEU A 94 17.46 -20.03 4.42
CA LEU A 94 18.89 -20.24 4.22
C LEU A 94 19.37 -19.56 2.93
N GLN A 95 18.68 -19.72 1.80
CA GLN A 95 19.02 -19.03 0.55
C GLN A 95 18.97 -17.50 0.66
N GLN A 96 17.95 -16.95 1.32
CA GLN A 96 17.85 -15.51 1.55
C GLN A 96 19.03 -15.00 2.41
N THR A 97 19.36 -15.70 3.49
CA THR A 97 20.53 -15.35 4.31
C THR A 97 21.85 -15.48 3.55
N ILE A 98 22.01 -16.49 2.68
CA ILE A 98 23.19 -16.62 1.80
C ILE A 98 23.20 -15.50 0.75
N ALA A 99 22.04 -15.06 0.24
CA ALA A 99 21.93 -13.91 -0.66
C ALA A 99 22.43 -12.62 0.02
N GLU A 100 22.00 -12.38 1.26
CA GLU A 100 22.43 -11.23 2.06
C GLU A 100 23.94 -11.25 2.36
N ILE A 101 24.49 -12.41 2.75
CA ILE A 101 25.94 -12.59 2.96
C ILE A 101 26.72 -12.37 1.67
N CYS A 102 26.27 -12.92 0.54
CA CYS A 102 26.92 -12.74 -0.76
C CYS A 102 26.76 -11.30 -1.29
N ARG A 103 25.63 -10.62 -1.01
CA ARG A 103 25.45 -9.20 -1.32
C ARG A 103 26.46 -8.36 -0.53
N ALA A 104 26.59 -8.59 0.78
CA ALA A 104 27.54 -7.90 1.64
C ALA A 104 29.01 -8.15 1.25
N LYS A 105 29.36 -9.37 0.83
CA LYS A 105 30.68 -9.71 0.25
C LYS A 105 30.88 -9.22 -1.20
N ASN A 106 29.86 -8.59 -1.80
CA ASN A 106 29.80 -8.20 -3.21
C ASN A 106 30.00 -9.36 -4.22
N THR A 107 29.74 -10.60 -3.79
CA THR A 107 29.82 -11.83 -4.60
C THR A 107 28.47 -12.28 -5.16
N LEU A 108 27.34 -11.69 -4.78
CA LEU A 108 26.05 -12.04 -5.39
C LEU A 108 25.97 -11.54 -6.85
N GLY A 109 25.99 -12.46 -7.82
CA GLY A 109 25.89 -12.16 -9.24
C GLY A 109 24.45 -12.10 -9.78
N GLY A 110 23.54 -12.85 -9.17
CA GLY A 110 22.12 -12.85 -9.53
C GLY A 110 21.29 -13.75 -8.63
N SER A 111 19.98 -13.53 -8.60
CA SER A 111 19.05 -14.28 -7.75
C SER A 111 17.71 -14.50 -8.44
N PHE A 112 17.08 -15.66 -8.27
CA PHE A 112 15.70 -15.91 -8.67
C PHE A 112 15.00 -16.78 -7.62
N PHE A 113 14.00 -16.22 -6.95
CA PHE A 113 13.20 -16.89 -5.94
C PHE A 113 11.81 -17.17 -6.51
N PHE A 114 11.55 -18.44 -6.81
CA PHE A 114 10.25 -18.89 -7.30
C PHE A 114 9.14 -18.63 -6.26
N SER A 115 7.89 -18.74 -6.69
CA SER A 115 6.71 -18.78 -5.83
C SER A 115 5.55 -19.38 -6.61
N SER A 116 4.94 -20.45 -6.11
CA SER A 116 3.81 -21.11 -6.79
C SER A 116 2.65 -20.15 -7.07
N GLU A 117 2.41 -19.21 -6.15
CA GLU A 117 1.27 -18.30 -6.15
C GLU A 117 1.39 -17.15 -7.17
N ASP A 118 2.58 -16.89 -7.71
CA ASP A 118 2.89 -15.70 -8.53
C ASP A 118 3.27 -16.10 -9.98
N PRO A 119 2.46 -15.75 -11.00
CA PRO A 119 2.71 -16.08 -12.41
C PRO A 119 3.97 -15.47 -13.01
N SER A 120 4.54 -14.44 -12.39
CA SER A 120 5.82 -13.86 -12.80
C SER A 120 7.01 -14.65 -12.24
N ARG A 121 6.82 -15.33 -11.09
CA ARG A 121 7.86 -16.05 -10.36
C ARG A 121 7.80 -17.57 -10.50
N ASN A 122 6.66 -18.17 -10.88
CA ASN A 122 6.57 -19.61 -11.17
C ASN A 122 7.06 -19.98 -12.60
N ASN A 123 7.32 -18.99 -13.46
CA ASN A 123 7.68 -19.20 -14.86
C ASN A 123 9.19 -19.26 -15.08
N VAL A 124 9.69 -20.46 -15.41
CA VAL A 124 11.11 -20.73 -15.67
C VAL A 124 11.69 -19.91 -16.83
N GLY A 125 10.86 -19.49 -17.79
CA GLY A 125 11.26 -18.66 -18.94
C GLY A 125 11.79 -17.28 -18.58
N ARG A 126 11.52 -16.77 -17.36
CA ARG A 126 12.02 -15.48 -16.87
C ARG A 126 13.36 -15.57 -16.13
N VAL A 127 13.81 -16.78 -15.78
CA VAL A 127 15.00 -17.03 -14.94
C VAL A 127 16.27 -16.46 -15.59
N VAL A 128 16.53 -16.80 -16.86
CA VAL A 128 17.78 -16.41 -17.54
C VAL A 128 17.86 -14.89 -17.73
N SER A 129 16.79 -14.25 -18.19
CA SER A 129 16.72 -12.78 -18.33
C SER A 129 17.00 -12.06 -17.01
N THR A 130 16.44 -12.57 -15.91
CA THR A 130 16.60 -11.99 -14.55
C THR A 130 18.03 -12.15 -14.03
N ILE A 131 18.64 -13.32 -14.23
CA ILE A 131 20.04 -13.57 -13.86
C ILE A 131 20.99 -12.72 -14.71
N ALA A 132 20.77 -12.64 -16.03
CA ALA A 132 21.55 -11.79 -16.93
C ALA A 132 21.46 -10.30 -16.56
N TYR A 133 20.27 -9.82 -16.17
CA TYR A 133 20.08 -8.46 -15.65
C TYR A 133 20.88 -8.22 -14.36
N GLY A 134 20.83 -9.15 -13.40
CA GLY A 134 21.63 -9.08 -12.17
C GLY A 134 23.15 -9.04 -12.44
N LEU A 135 23.64 -9.91 -13.31
CA LEU A 135 25.06 -9.96 -13.70
C LEU A 135 25.49 -8.67 -14.41
N GLY A 136 24.63 -8.12 -15.28
CA GLY A 136 24.88 -6.85 -15.94
C GLY A 136 24.92 -5.66 -14.96
N ARG A 137 24.03 -5.61 -13.95
CA ARG A 137 24.08 -4.60 -12.87
C ARG A 137 25.45 -4.56 -12.17
N LYS A 138 26.12 -5.71 -12.00
CA LYS A 138 27.44 -5.80 -11.35
C LYS A 138 28.61 -5.39 -12.24
N HIS A 139 28.54 -5.57 -13.56
CA HIS A 139 29.69 -5.35 -14.45
C HIS A 139 29.30 -4.51 -15.69
N PRO A 140 29.65 -3.21 -15.75
CA PRO A 140 29.23 -2.30 -16.82
C PRO A 140 29.50 -2.80 -18.25
N ALA A 141 30.68 -3.39 -18.50
CA ALA A 141 30.98 -3.94 -19.83
C ALA A 141 30.15 -5.21 -20.16
N LEU A 142 29.70 -5.96 -19.14
CA LEU A 142 28.82 -7.10 -19.34
C LEU A 142 27.40 -6.60 -19.63
N LYS A 143 26.91 -5.57 -18.91
CA LYS A 143 25.67 -4.83 -19.24
C LYS A 143 25.68 -4.35 -20.69
N THR A 144 26.79 -3.77 -21.18
CA THR A 144 26.93 -3.38 -22.59
C THR A 144 26.79 -4.57 -23.54
N LEU A 145 27.52 -5.66 -23.31
CA LEU A 145 27.47 -6.85 -24.18
C LEU A 145 26.09 -7.54 -24.17
N ILE A 146 25.43 -7.61 -23.02
CA ILE A 146 24.07 -8.16 -22.88
C ILE A 146 23.06 -7.25 -23.60
N LYS A 147 23.14 -5.92 -23.40
CA LYS A 147 22.29 -4.94 -24.10
C LYS A 147 22.41 -5.09 -25.62
N THR A 148 23.64 -5.13 -26.15
CA THR A 148 23.86 -5.35 -27.59
C THR A 148 23.30 -6.69 -28.07
N ALA A 149 23.46 -7.78 -27.30
CA ALA A 149 22.87 -9.07 -27.67
C ALA A 149 21.34 -9.05 -27.77
N VAL A 150 20.67 -8.29 -26.89
CA VAL A 150 19.20 -8.09 -26.93
C VAL A 150 18.78 -7.17 -28.07
N GLU A 151 19.58 -6.14 -28.40
CA GLU A 151 19.33 -5.24 -29.54
C GLU A 151 19.52 -5.94 -30.89
N ASP A 152 20.52 -6.83 -30.98
CA ASP A 152 20.84 -7.62 -32.19
C ASP A 152 19.78 -8.71 -32.47
N ASP A 153 19.26 -9.39 -31.44
CA ASP A 153 18.14 -10.34 -31.60
C ASP A 153 17.12 -10.33 -30.44
N PRO A 154 16.09 -9.46 -30.51
CA PRO A 154 15.00 -9.43 -29.52
C PRO A 154 14.20 -10.75 -29.40
N ARG A 155 14.36 -11.71 -30.32
CA ARG A 155 13.66 -13.01 -30.27
C ARG A 155 14.29 -13.97 -29.27
N ILE A 156 15.44 -13.65 -28.66
CA ILE A 156 16.10 -14.47 -27.64
C ILE A 156 15.11 -14.92 -26.55
N PHE A 157 14.22 -14.02 -26.10
CA PHE A 157 13.21 -14.32 -25.07
C PHE A 157 12.16 -15.38 -25.47
N SER A 158 12.09 -15.76 -26.76
CA SER A 158 11.24 -16.84 -27.29
C SER A 158 12.03 -18.09 -27.67
N GLN A 159 13.34 -18.13 -27.43
CA GLN A 159 14.20 -19.29 -27.67
C GLN A 159 14.25 -20.21 -26.43
N PRO A 160 14.64 -21.49 -26.57
CA PRO A 160 14.86 -22.40 -25.43
C PRO A 160 15.88 -21.85 -24.43
N LEU A 161 15.76 -22.22 -23.15
CA LEU A 161 16.58 -21.71 -22.04
C LEU A 161 18.08 -21.87 -22.29
N GLN A 162 18.50 -22.95 -22.94
CA GLN A 162 19.91 -23.17 -23.29
C GLN A 162 20.43 -22.10 -24.29
N ALA A 163 19.60 -21.67 -25.25
CA ALA A 163 19.97 -20.62 -26.19
C ALA A 163 20.01 -19.26 -25.48
N GLN A 164 19.02 -18.96 -24.64
CA GLN A 164 19.03 -17.74 -23.81
C GLN A 164 20.29 -17.67 -22.92
N MET A 165 20.64 -18.76 -22.24
CA MET A 165 21.82 -18.88 -21.38
C MET A 165 23.11 -18.65 -22.19
N ASN A 166 23.18 -19.19 -23.40
CA ASN A 166 24.31 -18.97 -24.31
C ASN A 166 24.41 -17.51 -24.78
N HIS A 167 23.30 -16.86 -25.16
CA HIS A 167 23.31 -15.51 -25.72
C HIS A 167 23.40 -14.39 -24.68
N LEU A 168 22.80 -14.57 -23.51
CA LEU A 168 22.72 -13.53 -22.46
C LEU A 168 23.76 -13.70 -21.35
N ILE A 169 24.41 -14.85 -21.21
CA ILE A 169 25.39 -15.11 -20.14
C ILE A 169 26.72 -15.61 -20.71
N VAL A 170 26.75 -16.78 -21.37
CA VAL A 170 28.03 -17.39 -21.82
C VAL A 170 28.76 -16.51 -22.84
N THR A 171 28.08 -16.08 -23.91
CA THR A 171 28.69 -15.30 -24.99
C THR A 171 29.17 -13.92 -24.52
N PRO A 172 28.41 -13.17 -23.71
CA PRO A 172 28.91 -11.95 -23.06
C PRO A 172 30.17 -12.17 -22.22
N PHE A 173 30.24 -13.22 -21.38
CA PHE A 173 31.47 -13.51 -20.62
C PHE A 173 32.67 -13.87 -21.52
N SER A 174 32.48 -14.69 -22.56
CA SER A 174 33.52 -14.95 -23.57
C SER A 174 33.91 -13.70 -24.38
N GLY A 175 33.00 -12.75 -24.50
CA GLY A 175 33.24 -11.45 -25.15
C GLY A 175 34.21 -10.57 -24.36
N LEU A 176 34.13 -10.57 -23.02
CA LEU A 176 35.02 -9.80 -22.14
C LEU A 176 36.49 -10.22 -22.32
N THR A 177 36.77 -11.53 -22.30
CA THR A 177 38.13 -12.06 -22.47
C THR A 177 38.69 -11.86 -23.87
N THR A 178 37.84 -11.85 -24.90
CA THR A 178 38.31 -11.84 -26.30
C THR A 178 38.40 -10.44 -26.92
N LYS A 179 37.47 -9.53 -26.60
CA LYS A 179 37.39 -8.20 -27.26
C LYS A 179 38.06 -7.06 -26.52
N MET A 180 38.22 -7.15 -25.19
CA MET A 180 38.64 -6.01 -24.37
C MET A 180 40.07 -6.11 -23.84
N GLY A 181 40.79 -7.20 -24.08
CA GLY A 181 42.17 -7.38 -23.60
C GLY A 181 42.32 -7.39 -22.08
N VAL A 182 41.21 -7.53 -21.34
CA VAL A 182 41.21 -7.74 -19.90
C VAL A 182 41.79 -9.13 -19.63
N GLU A 183 42.68 -9.25 -18.64
CA GLU A 183 43.10 -10.56 -18.16
C GLU A 183 41.88 -11.43 -17.84
N PRO A 184 41.94 -12.77 -18.01
CA PRO A 184 40.82 -13.64 -17.64
C PRO A 184 40.41 -13.33 -16.20
N ILE A 185 39.11 -13.13 -15.93
CA ILE A 185 38.64 -12.82 -14.57
C ILE A 185 39.11 -13.95 -13.65
N VAL A 186 40.12 -13.64 -12.83
CA VAL A 186 40.92 -14.67 -12.17
C VAL A 186 40.13 -15.22 -10.98
N HIS A 187 39.51 -16.39 -11.18
CA HIS A 187 38.68 -17.19 -10.25
C HIS A 187 37.19 -16.76 -10.17
N PRO A 188 36.27 -17.71 -9.86
CA PRO A 188 34.85 -17.39 -9.77
C PRO A 188 34.56 -16.51 -8.54
N GLN A 189 34.08 -15.30 -8.79
CA GLN A 189 33.68 -14.36 -7.73
C GLN A 189 32.16 -14.30 -7.54
N TYR A 190 31.38 -14.77 -8.50
CA TYR A 190 29.93 -14.59 -8.50
C TYR A 190 29.17 -15.85 -8.10
N VAL A 191 28.19 -15.68 -7.22
CA VAL A 191 27.21 -16.71 -6.85
C VAL A 191 25.87 -16.34 -7.49
N ILE A 192 25.27 -17.30 -8.18
CA ILE A 192 23.91 -17.20 -8.73
C ILE A 192 23.00 -18.08 -7.88
N LEU A 193 21.95 -17.48 -7.32
CA LEU A 193 21.01 -18.16 -6.42
C LEU A 193 19.69 -18.45 -7.13
N ILE A 194 19.20 -19.69 -7.03
CA ILE A 194 17.90 -20.10 -7.54
C ILE A 194 17.17 -20.83 -6.41
N ASP A 195 16.16 -20.21 -5.81
CA ASP A 195 15.42 -20.75 -4.67
C ASP A 195 14.06 -21.33 -5.09
N GLY A 196 13.72 -22.50 -4.57
CA GLY A 196 12.40 -23.10 -4.72
C GLY A 196 12.11 -23.58 -6.15
N LEU A 197 13.06 -24.26 -6.82
CA LEU A 197 12.84 -24.76 -8.18
C LEU A 197 11.63 -25.73 -8.28
N ASP A 198 11.25 -26.37 -7.17
CA ASP A 198 10.00 -27.14 -7.04
C ASP A 198 8.71 -26.30 -7.14
N GLU A 199 8.79 -24.98 -7.08
CA GLU A 199 7.64 -24.06 -7.18
C GLU A 199 7.42 -23.49 -8.60
N CYS A 200 8.14 -24.02 -9.61
CA CYS A 200 7.84 -23.70 -11.00
C CYS A 200 6.56 -24.41 -11.50
N GLU A 201 5.90 -23.85 -12.51
CA GLU A 201 4.62 -24.38 -13.01
C GLU A 201 4.68 -25.81 -13.60
N GLN A 202 5.82 -26.24 -14.16
CA GLN A 202 5.92 -27.49 -14.94
C GLN A 202 7.24 -28.25 -14.68
N GLU A 203 7.16 -29.56 -14.38
CA GLU A 203 8.33 -30.41 -14.14
C GLU A 203 9.30 -30.44 -15.35
N ASP A 204 8.78 -30.42 -16.58
CA ASP A 204 9.61 -30.33 -17.80
C ASP A 204 10.45 -29.04 -17.86
N GLY A 205 9.94 -27.94 -17.28
CA GLY A 205 10.68 -26.68 -17.12
C GLY A 205 11.84 -26.79 -16.13
N GLN A 206 11.68 -27.56 -15.04
CA GLN A 206 12.80 -27.90 -14.14
C GLN A 206 13.90 -28.62 -14.92
N VAL A 207 13.52 -29.62 -15.72
CA VAL A 207 14.45 -30.43 -16.53
C VAL A 207 15.14 -29.59 -17.61
N GLU A 208 14.44 -28.66 -18.27
CA GLU A 208 15.05 -27.76 -19.25
C GLU A 208 16.08 -26.83 -18.59
N LEU A 209 15.74 -26.21 -17.45
CA LEU A 209 16.66 -25.32 -16.73
C LEU A 209 17.90 -26.07 -16.22
N LEU A 210 17.73 -27.26 -15.63
CA LEU A 210 18.86 -28.08 -15.17
C LEU A 210 19.77 -28.49 -16.33
N LYS A 211 19.22 -28.82 -17.50
CA LYS A 211 20.00 -29.09 -18.71
C LYS A 211 20.73 -27.84 -19.23
N ALA A 212 20.07 -26.68 -19.24
CA ALA A 212 20.68 -25.40 -19.62
C ALA A 212 21.84 -25.02 -18.67
N ILE A 213 21.65 -25.21 -17.36
CA ILE A 213 22.67 -25.01 -16.32
C ILE A 213 23.85 -25.97 -16.53
N LYS A 214 23.62 -27.27 -16.75
CA LYS A 214 24.68 -28.23 -17.09
C LYS A 214 25.49 -27.75 -18.29
N GLN A 215 24.83 -27.38 -19.39
CA GLN A 215 25.49 -26.98 -20.63
C GLN A 215 26.26 -25.65 -20.49
N CYS A 216 25.81 -24.77 -19.60
CA CYS A 216 26.54 -23.57 -19.18
C CYS A 216 27.80 -23.93 -18.38
N LEU A 217 27.65 -24.75 -17.34
CA LEU A 217 28.74 -25.18 -16.45
C LEU A 217 29.69 -26.23 -17.06
N LEU A 218 29.47 -26.66 -18.30
CA LEU A 218 30.46 -27.37 -19.13
C LEU A 218 31.40 -26.42 -19.90
N ARG A 219 31.21 -25.10 -19.82
CA ARG A 219 32.12 -24.12 -20.40
C ARG A 219 33.18 -23.68 -19.40
N ASP A 220 34.44 -23.80 -19.80
CA ASP A 220 35.58 -23.32 -19.02
C ASP A 220 35.60 -21.78 -18.94
N GLY A 221 36.22 -21.24 -17.88
CA GLY A 221 36.46 -19.81 -17.73
C GLY A 221 35.26 -18.95 -17.31
N LEU A 222 34.07 -19.52 -17.06
CA LEU A 222 32.93 -18.78 -16.50
C LEU A 222 33.14 -18.48 -15.00
N PRO A 223 33.11 -17.19 -14.57
CA PRO A 223 33.54 -16.78 -13.22
C PRO A 223 32.40 -16.85 -12.19
N PHE A 224 31.55 -17.89 -12.24
CA PHE A 224 30.44 -18.05 -11.31
C PHE A 224 30.18 -19.50 -10.87
N ARG A 225 29.59 -19.61 -9.67
CA ARG A 225 29.00 -20.82 -9.08
C ARG A 225 27.47 -20.67 -9.01
N ILE A 226 26.72 -21.78 -9.05
CA ILE A 226 25.25 -21.76 -8.99
C ILE A 226 24.77 -22.55 -7.76
N LEU A 227 23.93 -21.91 -6.93
CA LEU A 227 23.23 -22.54 -5.81
C LEU A 227 21.76 -22.75 -6.20
N ILE A 228 21.27 -23.98 -6.14
CA ILE A 228 19.84 -24.30 -6.32
C ILE A 228 19.30 -24.82 -4.99
N SER A 229 18.12 -24.35 -4.56
CA SER A 229 17.31 -25.05 -3.55
C SER A 229 16.09 -25.66 -4.21
N SER A 230 15.73 -26.87 -3.78
CA SER A 230 14.51 -27.52 -4.22
C SER A 230 14.07 -28.58 -3.23
N ARG A 231 12.82 -29.03 -3.33
CA ARG A 231 12.42 -30.34 -2.80
C ARG A 231 13.10 -31.46 -3.59
N PRO A 232 13.28 -32.66 -3.00
CA PRO A 232 13.69 -33.84 -3.74
C PRO A 232 12.52 -34.39 -4.58
N GLU A 233 12.02 -33.59 -5.53
CA GLU A 233 11.05 -34.02 -6.54
C GLU A 233 11.72 -34.97 -7.56
N ARG A 234 10.93 -35.61 -8.42
CA ARG A 234 11.42 -36.66 -9.32
C ARG A 234 12.49 -36.12 -10.29
N ALA A 235 12.22 -35.03 -11.01
CA ALA A 235 13.21 -34.39 -11.87
C ALA A 235 14.53 -34.02 -11.15
N ILE A 236 14.45 -33.53 -9.91
CA ILE A 236 15.63 -33.16 -9.10
C ILE A 236 16.41 -34.41 -8.65
N ARG A 237 15.72 -35.44 -8.14
CA ARG A 237 16.34 -36.70 -7.73
C ARG A 237 17.02 -37.41 -8.88
N THR A 238 16.33 -37.65 -10.00
CA THR A 238 16.89 -38.30 -11.19
C THR A 238 18.05 -37.51 -11.82
N ALA A 239 18.19 -36.22 -11.53
CA ALA A 239 19.36 -35.45 -11.92
C ALA A 239 20.58 -35.66 -11.00
N LEU A 240 20.37 -35.89 -9.69
CA LEU A 240 21.41 -35.93 -8.64
C LEU A 240 21.77 -37.34 -8.13
N GLU A 241 20.91 -38.34 -8.38
CA GLU A 241 21.18 -39.78 -8.14
C GLU A 241 22.50 -40.24 -8.77
N LEU A 242 23.05 -41.38 -8.35
CA LEU A 242 24.38 -41.88 -8.77
C LEU A 242 24.58 -41.97 -10.31
N ASP A 243 23.55 -42.38 -11.05
CA ASP A 243 23.55 -42.41 -12.52
C ASP A 243 22.98 -41.12 -13.16
N GLY A 244 22.73 -40.11 -12.33
CA GLY A 244 22.07 -38.85 -12.68
C GLY A 244 22.97 -37.89 -13.45
N TYR A 245 22.39 -37.15 -14.39
CA TYR A 245 23.16 -36.33 -15.33
C TYR A 245 23.84 -35.10 -14.70
N LEU A 246 23.61 -34.80 -13.42
CA LEU A 246 24.32 -33.77 -12.65
C LEU A 246 25.24 -34.34 -11.55
N HIS A 247 25.24 -35.65 -11.31
CA HIS A 247 25.88 -36.27 -10.15
C HIS A 247 27.33 -35.82 -9.93
N ASP A 248 28.19 -36.03 -10.93
CA ASP A 248 29.62 -35.71 -10.83
C ASP A 248 29.93 -34.20 -10.67
N MET A 249 29.01 -33.33 -11.10
CA MET A 249 29.24 -31.87 -11.15
C MET A 249 28.53 -31.08 -10.04
N ALA A 250 27.67 -31.72 -9.26
CA ALA A 250 26.85 -31.10 -8.23
C ALA A 250 27.29 -31.52 -6.82
N TYR A 251 27.54 -30.55 -5.95
CA TYR A 251 27.60 -30.80 -4.52
C TYR A 251 26.18 -30.90 -3.97
N HIS A 252 25.76 -32.10 -3.55
CA HIS A 252 24.41 -32.35 -3.05
C HIS A 252 24.36 -32.24 -1.52
N LEU A 253 23.67 -31.22 -1.02
CA LEU A 253 23.49 -30.96 0.41
C LEU A 253 22.05 -31.26 0.85
N GLN A 254 21.84 -32.44 1.44
CA GLN A 254 20.54 -32.85 1.98
C GLN A 254 20.40 -32.44 3.45
N LEU A 255 19.57 -31.42 3.72
CA LEU A 255 19.49 -30.77 5.04
C LEU A 255 19.14 -31.74 6.18
N SER A 256 18.22 -32.69 5.95
CA SER A 256 17.70 -33.58 6.99
C SER A 256 18.60 -34.77 7.34
N GLU A 257 19.59 -35.09 6.50
CA GLU A 257 20.52 -36.22 6.75
C GLU A 257 21.82 -35.77 7.41
N LYS A 258 22.27 -34.55 7.08
CA LYS A 258 23.56 -34.02 7.54
C LYS A 258 23.44 -33.05 8.72
N HIS A 259 22.31 -32.36 8.88
CA HIS A 259 22.18 -31.21 9.78
C HIS A 259 20.84 -31.18 10.55
N ASP A 260 20.83 -31.72 11.77
CA ASP A 260 19.67 -31.66 12.67
C ASP A 260 19.26 -30.21 12.99
N ALA A 261 17.96 -29.93 12.88
CA ALA A 261 17.37 -28.61 13.13
C ALA A 261 16.86 -28.43 14.58
N THR A 262 16.84 -29.49 15.39
CA THR A 262 16.18 -29.51 16.71
C THR A 262 16.66 -28.39 17.64
N GLU A 263 17.98 -28.20 17.77
CA GLU A 263 18.57 -27.16 18.60
C GLU A 263 18.34 -25.74 18.05
N ASP A 264 18.31 -25.57 16.72
CA ASP A 264 18.00 -24.29 16.10
C ASP A 264 16.53 -23.90 16.32
N ILE A 265 15.60 -24.86 16.23
CA ILE A 265 14.16 -24.67 16.48
C ILE A 265 13.93 -24.31 17.95
N ARG A 266 14.67 -24.92 18.89
CA ARG A 266 14.66 -24.57 20.32
C ARG A 266 15.05 -23.10 20.52
N ARG A 267 16.16 -22.65 19.93
CA ARG A 267 16.63 -21.25 20.01
C ARG A 267 15.64 -20.26 19.39
N TYR A 268 15.05 -20.62 18.24
CA TYR A 268 14.01 -19.85 17.57
C TYR A 268 12.81 -19.64 18.51
N LEU A 269 12.22 -20.72 19.03
CA LEU A 269 11.05 -20.65 19.90
C LEU A 269 11.30 -19.83 21.17
N GLN A 270 12.44 -20.06 21.85
CA GLN A 270 12.81 -19.33 23.07
C GLN A 270 12.80 -17.81 22.86
N ARG A 271 13.54 -17.29 21.88
CA ARG A 271 13.64 -15.84 21.62
C ARG A 271 12.31 -15.23 21.20
N ARG A 272 11.55 -15.93 20.36
CA ARG A 272 10.23 -15.49 19.90
C ARG A 272 9.24 -15.45 21.07
N PHE A 273 9.35 -16.38 22.02
CA PHE A 273 8.51 -16.40 23.23
C PHE A 273 8.94 -15.35 24.25
N GLU A 274 10.23 -15.07 24.41
CA GLU A 274 10.72 -13.93 25.19
C GLU A 274 10.20 -12.59 24.65
N ARG A 275 10.17 -12.39 23.33
CA ARG A 275 9.60 -11.18 22.69
C ARG A 275 8.09 -11.04 22.99
N ILE A 276 7.34 -12.15 22.99
CA ILE A 276 5.92 -12.15 23.44
C ILE A 276 5.82 -11.83 24.94
N GLY A 277 6.69 -12.40 25.78
CA GLY A 277 6.72 -12.19 27.23
C GLY A 277 6.95 -10.73 27.60
N ARG A 278 7.89 -10.06 26.91
CA ARG A 278 8.09 -8.60 26.99
C ARG A 278 6.80 -7.86 26.63
N ARG A 279 6.18 -8.18 25.48
CA ARG A 279 4.93 -7.54 25.01
C ARG A 279 3.76 -7.67 26.00
N ILE A 280 3.59 -8.82 26.66
CA ILE A 280 2.51 -9.03 27.64
C ILE A 280 2.91 -8.71 29.08
N SER A 281 4.11 -8.13 29.31
CA SER A 281 4.67 -7.81 30.63
C SER A 281 4.68 -9.01 31.60
N ASN A 282 4.87 -10.23 31.09
CA ASN A 282 5.01 -11.44 31.88
C ASN A 282 6.18 -12.29 31.32
N PRO A 283 7.39 -12.21 31.91
CA PRO A 283 8.53 -12.99 31.45
C PRO A 283 8.43 -14.48 31.80
N GLN A 284 7.56 -14.87 32.74
CA GLN A 284 7.37 -16.26 33.21
C GLN A 284 6.10 -16.90 32.59
N TRP A 285 5.72 -16.47 31.39
CA TRP A 285 4.48 -16.93 30.74
C TRP A 285 4.60 -18.30 30.05
N PHE A 286 5.82 -18.84 29.95
CA PHE A 286 6.17 -20.16 29.42
C PHE A 286 7.30 -20.76 30.25
N THR A 287 7.45 -22.08 30.17
CA THR A 287 8.51 -22.87 30.82
C THR A 287 9.46 -23.49 29.79
N LYS A 288 10.57 -24.08 30.25
CA LYS A 288 11.44 -24.85 29.37
C LYS A 288 10.75 -26.10 28.81
N GLU A 289 9.91 -26.76 29.62
CA GLU A 289 9.16 -27.95 29.24
C GLU A 289 8.13 -27.66 28.13
N ASP A 290 7.51 -26.46 28.17
CA ASP A 290 6.63 -25.99 27.08
C ASP A 290 7.38 -25.87 25.75
N ILE A 291 8.64 -25.39 25.78
CA ILE A 291 9.49 -25.30 24.58
C ILE A 291 9.85 -26.69 24.08
N GLU A 292 10.35 -27.58 24.94
CA GLU A 292 10.75 -28.93 24.54
C GLU A 292 9.57 -29.72 23.94
N THR A 293 8.38 -29.61 24.51
CA THR A 293 7.15 -30.25 23.97
C THR A 293 6.88 -29.81 22.52
N ILE A 294 7.08 -28.52 22.20
CA ILE A 294 6.87 -27.99 20.85
C ILE A 294 8.04 -28.36 19.92
N VAL A 295 9.27 -28.43 20.44
CA VAL A 295 10.47 -28.84 19.69
C VAL A 295 10.39 -30.32 19.27
N GLU A 296 9.98 -31.21 20.17
CA GLU A 296 9.75 -32.64 19.89
C GLU A 296 8.66 -32.80 18.80
N ALA A 297 7.51 -32.13 18.98
CA ALA A 297 6.42 -32.15 18.00
C ALA A 297 6.81 -31.55 16.63
N ALA A 298 7.71 -30.57 16.60
CA ALA A 298 8.20 -29.99 15.35
C ALA A 298 9.04 -30.97 14.51
N SER A 299 9.68 -31.98 15.13
CA SER A 299 10.43 -33.04 14.43
C SER A 299 11.37 -32.51 13.33
N GLY A 300 12.11 -31.44 13.62
CA GLY A 300 13.05 -30.80 12.69
C GLY A 300 12.44 -29.86 11.63
N LEU A 301 11.12 -29.64 11.62
CA LEU A 301 10.42 -28.78 10.66
C LEU A 301 10.21 -27.35 11.21
N PHE A 302 11.01 -26.39 10.74
CA PHE A 302 10.88 -24.97 11.11
C PHE A 302 9.49 -24.39 10.85
N ILE A 303 8.79 -24.83 9.80
CA ILE A 303 7.42 -24.37 9.50
C ILE A 303 6.44 -24.66 10.64
N PHE A 304 6.63 -25.76 11.38
CA PHE A 304 5.82 -26.10 12.55
C PHE A 304 5.98 -25.02 13.63
N ALA A 305 7.22 -24.74 14.02
CA ALA A 305 7.57 -23.73 15.01
C ALA A 305 7.13 -22.32 14.59
N ALA A 306 7.25 -21.99 13.29
CA ALA A 306 6.80 -20.72 12.74
C ALA A 306 5.26 -20.58 12.76
N ALA A 307 4.52 -21.63 12.39
CA ALA A 307 3.06 -21.65 12.45
C ALA A 307 2.55 -21.53 13.89
N VAL A 308 3.15 -22.27 14.84
CA VAL A 308 2.88 -22.15 16.28
C VAL A 308 3.14 -20.73 16.78
N TYR A 309 4.29 -20.13 16.44
CA TYR A 309 4.59 -18.75 16.81
C TYR A 309 3.57 -17.76 16.22
N LYS A 310 3.27 -17.86 14.92
CA LYS A 310 2.26 -16.99 14.27
C LYS A 310 0.87 -17.15 14.91
N TYR A 311 0.49 -18.37 15.33
CA TYR A 311 -0.80 -18.63 16.00
C TYR A 311 -0.86 -18.01 17.40
N ILE A 312 0.22 -18.15 18.19
CA ILE A 312 0.29 -17.67 19.59
C ILE A 312 0.54 -16.15 19.68
N ARG A 313 1.21 -15.53 18.69
CA ARG A 313 1.51 -14.09 18.72
C ARG A 313 0.28 -13.18 18.59
N VAL A 314 -0.91 -13.71 18.31
CA VAL A 314 -2.17 -12.92 18.27
C VAL A 314 -2.63 -12.61 19.71
N THR A 315 -3.86 -12.13 19.90
CA THR A 315 -4.44 -11.87 21.23
C THR A 315 -4.55 -13.15 22.07
N SER A 316 -4.56 -13.01 23.39
CA SER A 316 -4.64 -14.14 24.35
C SER A 316 -3.52 -15.19 24.24
N SER A 317 -2.26 -14.77 23.97
CA SER A 317 -1.10 -15.66 23.78
C SER A 317 -0.98 -16.79 24.83
N ALA A 318 -1.13 -16.50 26.13
CA ALA A 318 -1.05 -17.51 27.19
C ALA A 318 -2.18 -18.57 27.15
N LYS A 319 -3.35 -18.24 26.58
CA LYS A 319 -4.42 -19.22 26.33
C LYS A 319 -4.10 -20.07 25.10
N ARG A 320 -3.67 -19.43 24.00
CA ARG A 320 -3.30 -20.11 22.75
C ARG A 320 -2.12 -21.07 22.93
N LEU A 321 -1.13 -20.72 23.76
CA LEU A 321 -0.02 -21.62 24.12
C LEU A 321 -0.53 -22.90 24.80
N LYS A 322 -1.45 -22.81 25.78
CA LYS A 322 -2.03 -23.99 26.43
C LYS A 322 -2.82 -24.89 25.46
N VAL A 323 -3.48 -24.29 24.47
CA VAL A 323 -4.18 -25.03 23.41
C VAL A 323 -3.17 -25.78 22.53
N VAL A 324 -2.11 -25.12 22.07
CA VAL A 324 -1.04 -25.77 21.29
C VAL A 324 -0.36 -26.89 22.09
N LEU A 325 -0.03 -26.67 23.36
CA LEU A 325 0.60 -27.69 24.21
C LEU A 325 -0.27 -28.94 24.39
N ASN A 326 -1.60 -28.78 24.41
CA ASN A 326 -2.54 -29.90 24.45
C ASN A 326 -2.60 -30.65 23.11
N TRP A 327 -2.41 -29.97 21.99
CA TRP A 327 -2.28 -30.61 20.67
C TRP A 327 -0.96 -31.38 20.55
N THR A 328 0.16 -30.80 21.01
CA THR A 328 1.51 -31.40 20.89
C THR A 328 1.81 -32.49 21.92
N SER A 329 1.11 -32.52 23.06
CA SER A 329 1.29 -33.56 24.10
C SER A 329 0.73 -34.94 23.71
N GLN A 330 -0.05 -35.03 22.62
CA GLN A 330 -0.59 -36.30 22.14
C GLN A 330 0.47 -37.02 21.31
N LYS A 331 1.01 -38.14 21.79
CA LYS A 331 1.98 -38.94 21.04
C LYS A 331 1.31 -39.63 19.87
N ASP A 332 1.57 -39.15 18.67
CA ASP A 332 1.19 -39.81 17.43
C ASP A 332 1.77 -41.24 17.36
N GLN A 333 0.91 -42.22 17.10
CA GLN A 333 1.30 -43.61 16.86
C GLN A 333 1.58 -43.89 15.37
N ASP A 334 1.30 -42.93 14.50
CA ASP A 334 1.38 -43.06 13.05
C ASP A 334 2.70 -42.49 12.52
N SER A 335 3.52 -43.34 11.91
CA SER A 335 4.90 -43.03 11.49
C SER A 335 5.00 -42.39 10.10
N ARG A 336 3.94 -41.72 9.63
CA ARG A 336 3.90 -41.03 8.34
C ARG A 336 4.71 -39.72 8.36
N PRO A 337 5.48 -39.41 7.30
CA PRO A 337 6.15 -38.11 7.16
C PRO A 337 5.14 -36.96 7.22
N PHE A 338 5.52 -35.86 7.89
CA PHE A 338 4.69 -34.65 8.11
C PHE A 338 3.44 -34.81 9.00
N GLN A 339 3.15 -35.99 9.57
CA GLN A 339 1.92 -36.21 10.35
C GLN A 339 1.69 -35.18 11.47
N ALA A 340 2.73 -34.83 12.25
CA ALA A 340 2.61 -33.80 13.30
C ALA A 340 2.26 -32.41 12.73
N LEU A 341 2.81 -32.04 11.57
CA LEU A 341 2.50 -30.78 10.89
C LEU A 341 1.07 -30.77 10.32
N ASP A 342 0.63 -31.89 9.78
CA ASP A 342 -0.73 -32.09 9.26
C ASP A 342 -1.77 -32.07 10.39
N ASN A 343 -1.43 -32.66 11.54
CA ASN A 343 -2.18 -32.54 12.79
C ASN A 343 -2.24 -31.08 13.28
N LEU A 344 -1.15 -30.30 13.18
CA LEU A 344 -1.17 -28.88 13.54
C LEU A 344 -2.09 -28.07 12.61
N TYR A 345 -2.03 -28.29 11.29
CA TYR A 345 -2.93 -27.63 10.34
C TYR A 345 -4.40 -28.02 10.57
N THR A 346 -4.66 -29.30 10.78
CA THR A 346 -5.99 -29.83 11.15
C THR A 346 -6.53 -29.15 12.39
N ASN A 347 -5.74 -29.11 13.47
CA ASN A 347 -6.14 -28.48 14.73
C ASN A 347 -6.40 -26.96 14.61
N ILE A 348 -5.60 -26.24 13.82
CA ILE A 348 -5.83 -24.80 13.56
C ILE A 348 -7.11 -24.60 12.74
N LEU A 349 -7.36 -25.42 11.71
CA LEU A 349 -8.57 -25.37 10.89
C LEU A 349 -9.82 -25.69 11.72
N SER A 350 -9.82 -26.79 12.49
CA SER A 350 -10.94 -27.16 13.35
C SER A 350 -11.17 -26.15 14.48
N ALA A 351 -10.13 -25.46 14.98
CA ALA A 351 -10.31 -24.36 15.93
C ALA A 351 -11.00 -23.15 15.29
N ALA A 352 -10.71 -22.84 14.03
CA ALA A 352 -11.38 -21.78 13.28
C ALA A 352 -12.83 -22.16 12.89
N GLU A 353 -13.06 -23.40 12.47
CA GLU A 353 -14.39 -23.96 12.20
C GLU A 353 -15.25 -23.99 13.47
N ALA A 354 -14.69 -24.37 14.63
CA ALA A 354 -15.41 -24.35 15.90
C ALA A 354 -15.79 -22.92 16.36
N ALA A 355 -15.03 -21.91 15.97
CA ALA A 355 -15.38 -20.50 16.17
C ALA A 355 -16.45 -20.02 15.17
N TYR A 356 -16.49 -20.60 13.96
CA TYR A 356 -17.40 -20.26 12.87
C TYR A 356 -18.04 -21.51 12.25
N PRO A 357 -19.00 -22.15 12.95
CA PRO A 357 -19.58 -23.43 12.52
C PRO A 357 -20.43 -23.25 11.25
N ASP A 358 -19.79 -23.51 10.12
CA ASP A 358 -20.31 -23.33 8.77
C ASP A 358 -20.13 -24.64 7.99
N ARG A 359 -21.22 -25.17 7.41
CA ARG A 359 -21.22 -26.47 6.73
C ARG A 359 -20.31 -26.52 5.50
N ASP A 360 -20.02 -25.37 4.91
CA ASP A 360 -19.19 -25.25 3.71
C ASP A 360 -17.81 -24.62 3.99
N PHE A 361 -17.36 -24.55 5.26
CA PHE A 361 -16.13 -23.87 5.68
C PHE A 361 -14.92 -24.17 4.77
N HIS A 362 -14.64 -25.46 4.54
CA HIS A 362 -13.52 -25.89 3.70
C HIS A 362 -13.71 -25.55 2.20
N LEU A 363 -14.93 -25.68 1.67
CA LEU A 363 -15.27 -25.29 0.30
C LEU A 363 -15.07 -23.78 0.08
N ARG A 364 -15.49 -22.97 1.06
CA ARG A 364 -15.35 -21.51 1.05
C ARG A 364 -13.89 -21.09 1.14
N LEU A 365 -13.10 -21.65 2.07
CA LEU A 365 -11.66 -21.41 2.17
C LEU A 365 -10.93 -21.73 0.85
N ARG A 366 -11.24 -22.89 0.25
CA ARG A 366 -10.63 -23.32 -1.01
C ARG A 366 -11.08 -22.49 -2.21
N ALA A 367 -12.32 -21.99 -2.22
CA ALA A 367 -12.78 -21.07 -3.26
C ALA A 367 -11.95 -19.77 -3.29
N TYR A 368 -11.59 -19.22 -2.12
CA TYR A 368 -10.71 -18.05 -2.04
C TYR A 368 -9.30 -18.33 -2.57
N GLN A 369 -8.73 -19.49 -2.27
CA GLN A 369 -7.42 -19.91 -2.81
C GLN A 369 -7.44 -20.01 -4.35
N VAL A 370 -8.45 -20.67 -4.90
CA VAL A 370 -8.54 -20.99 -6.35
C VAL A 370 -8.78 -19.76 -7.23
N HIS A 371 -9.24 -18.63 -6.65
CA HIS A 371 -9.59 -17.41 -7.38
C HIS A 371 -8.65 -16.23 -7.09
N SER A 372 -7.46 -16.50 -6.55
CA SER A 372 -6.31 -15.59 -6.54
C SER A 372 -6.03 -15.02 -7.95
N PRO A 373 -5.48 -13.79 -8.11
CA PRO A 373 -5.43 -13.07 -9.39
C PRO A 373 -4.80 -13.82 -10.57
N SER A 374 -3.95 -14.81 -10.26
CA SER A 374 -3.25 -15.72 -11.15
C SER A 374 -4.14 -16.54 -12.11
N VAL A 375 -5.44 -16.71 -11.80
CA VAL A 375 -6.36 -17.60 -12.55
C VAL A 375 -7.60 -16.87 -13.09
N THR A 376 -7.80 -15.60 -12.75
CA THR A 376 -8.99 -14.83 -13.16
C THR A 376 -8.87 -14.27 -14.59
N LEU A 377 -9.99 -14.28 -15.33
CA LEU A 377 -10.08 -13.74 -16.70
C LEU A 377 -9.63 -12.26 -16.75
N PRO A 378 -8.54 -11.90 -17.46
CA PRO A 378 -7.97 -10.55 -17.39
C PRO A 378 -8.94 -9.45 -17.83
N GLY A 379 -9.34 -8.60 -16.87
CA GLY A 379 -10.06 -7.35 -17.10
C GLY A 379 -11.57 -7.45 -17.34
N PHE A 380 -12.24 -8.49 -16.83
CA PHE A 380 -13.71 -8.58 -16.82
C PHE A 380 -14.38 -8.04 -15.55
N ILE A 381 -13.64 -7.87 -14.46
CA ILE A 381 -14.12 -7.31 -13.19
C ILE A 381 -13.29 -6.04 -12.92
N THR A 382 -13.93 -4.97 -12.44
CA THR A 382 -13.23 -3.74 -12.02
C THR A 382 -12.45 -3.98 -10.72
N SER A 383 -11.42 -3.18 -10.45
CA SER A 383 -10.39 -3.46 -9.43
C SER A 383 -10.85 -3.39 -7.95
N GLU A 384 -12.14 -3.29 -7.68
CA GLU A 384 -12.71 -3.41 -6.34
C GLU A 384 -12.97 -4.88 -5.98
N SER A 385 -11.89 -5.58 -5.60
CA SER A 385 -11.89 -6.80 -4.78
C SER A 385 -12.63 -8.04 -5.34
N VAL A 386 -11.88 -8.88 -6.07
CA VAL A 386 -12.30 -10.26 -6.44
C VAL A 386 -12.76 -11.07 -5.22
N THR A 387 -12.13 -10.86 -4.06
CA THR A 387 -12.49 -11.47 -2.77
C THR A 387 -13.89 -11.07 -2.29
N GLU A 388 -14.30 -9.82 -2.46
CA GLU A 388 -15.67 -9.39 -2.13
C GLU A 388 -16.70 -9.98 -3.10
N ALA A 389 -16.40 -9.97 -4.41
CA ALA A 389 -17.26 -10.57 -5.42
C ALA A 389 -17.48 -12.09 -5.20
N LEU A 390 -16.41 -12.81 -4.82
CA LEU A 390 -16.50 -14.23 -4.46
C LEU A 390 -17.34 -14.43 -3.19
N GLY A 391 -17.11 -13.62 -2.14
CA GLY A 391 -17.89 -13.69 -0.90
C GLY A 391 -19.39 -13.48 -1.09
N MET A 392 -19.78 -12.60 -2.02
CA MET A 392 -21.18 -12.40 -2.37
C MET A 392 -21.80 -13.62 -3.07
N ILE A 393 -21.08 -14.28 -3.98
CA ILE A 393 -21.58 -15.48 -4.69
C ILE A 393 -21.75 -16.66 -3.72
N LEU A 394 -20.87 -16.77 -2.74
CA LEU A 394 -20.87 -17.86 -1.77
C LEU A 394 -21.80 -17.62 -0.56
N ASP A 395 -22.69 -16.62 -0.60
CA ASP A 395 -23.61 -16.25 0.50
C ASP A 395 -22.88 -16.04 1.86
N LEU A 396 -21.79 -15.27 1.88
CA LEU A 396 -21.05 -14.90 3.10
C LEU A 396 -21.46 -13.51 3.66
N GLU A 397 -21.52 -13.38 4.99
CA GLU A 397 -21.81 -12.09 5.64
C GLU A 397 -20.67 -11.08 5.44
N PRO A 398 -20.96 -9.78 5.27
CA PRO A 398 -19.94 -8.74 5.29
C PRO A 398 -19.15 -8.78 6.62
N LYS A 399 -17.82 -8.82 6.51
CA LYS A 399 -16.81 -9.08 7.56
C LYS A 399 -16.46 -10.56 7.83
N ALA A 400 -17.22 -11.54 7.35
CA ALA A 400 -16.91 -12.97 7.56
C ALA A 400 -15.50 -13.35 7.06
N VAL A 401 -15.05 -12.77 5.94
CA VAL A 401 -13.69 -13.00 5.39
C VAL A 401 -12.59 -12.45 6.30
N GLY A 402 -12.74 -11.21 6.80
CA GLY A 402 -11.75 -10.62 7.72
C GLY A 402 -11.69 -11.35 9.06
N ILE A 403 -12.81 -11.94 9.47
CA ILE A 403 -12.93 -12.79 10.66
C ILE A 403 -12.25 -14.15 10.45
N LEU A 404 -12.58 -14.85 9.36
CA LEU A 404 -11.96 -16.11 8.91
C LEU A 404 -10.43 -15.98 8.86
N VAL A 405 -9.94 -14.88 8.30
CA VAL A 405 -8.50 -14.57 8.18
C VAL A 405 -7.88 -14.21 9.53
N SER A 406 -8.64 -13.66 10.49
CA SER A 406 -8.09 -13.31 11.80
C SER A 406 -7.65 -14.53 12.61
N ASP A 407 -8.43 -15.62 12.57
CA ASP A 407 -8.07 -16.87 13.27
C ASP A 407 -7.16 -17.78 12.44
N LEU A 408 -7.29 -17.76 11.10
CA LEU A 408 -6.35 -18.43 10.19
C LEU A 408 -5.07 -17.62 9.92
N SER A 409 -4.84 -16.48 10.60
CA SER A 409 -3.71 -15.56 10.37
C SER A 409 -2.30 -16.18 10.52
N SER A 410 -2.24 -17.38 11.09
CA SER A 410 -1.02 -18.21 11.16
C SER A 410 -0.70 -18.96 9.85
N LEU A 411 -1.70 -19.19 9.00
CA LEU A 411 -1.64 -19.97 7.77
C LEU A 411 -1.93 -19.14 6.50
N VAL A 412 -2.69 -18.04 6.63
CA VAL A 412 -3.08 -17.15 5.52
C VAL A 412 -2.86 -15.66 5.83
N ALA A 413 -2.79 -14.85 4.79
CA ALA A 413 -2.79 -13.39 4.83
C ALA A 413 -3.77 -12.80 3.80
N LEU A 414 -4.30 -11.61 4.07
CA LEU A 414 -4.98 -10.77 3.07
C LEU A 414 -4.01 -9.71 2.60
N GLU A 415 -3.65 -9.77 1.33
CA GLU A 415 -2.73 -8.84 0.68
C GLU A 415 -3.46 -8.04 -0.40
N LYS A 416 -2.84 -6.94 -0.85
CA LYS A 416 -3.34 -6.16 -1.98
C LYS A 416 -2.51 -6.45 -3.21
N ASP A 417 -3.19 -6.72 -4.32
CA ASP A 417 -2.55 -6.76 -5.64
C ASP A 417 -2.17 -5.35 -6.13
N ASP A 418 -1.39 -5.30 -7.22
CA ASP A 418 -0.92 -4.06 -7.85
C ASP A 418 -2.05 -3.14 -8.35
N GLN A 419 -3.28 -3.64 -8.43
CA GLN A 419 -4.47 -2.91 -8.85
C GLN A 419 -5.34 -2.46 -7.66
N GLY A 420 -4.94 -2.82 -6.42
CA GLY A 420 -5.59 -2.47 -5.17
C GLY A 420 -6.64 -3.46 -4.68
N GLY A 421 -6.87 -4.57 -5.40
CA GLY A 421 -7.78 -5.64 -5.03
C GLY A 421 -7.22 -6.49 -3.89
N GLN A 422 -8.07 -7.02 -3.01
CA GLN A 422 -7.63 -7.93 -1.94
C GLN A 422 -7.61 -9.38 -2.42
N CYS A 423 -6.55 -10.12 -2.09
CA CYS A 423 -6.42 -11.55 -2.34
C CYS A 423 -6.00 -12.31 -1.06
N LEU A 424 -6.36 -13.60 -0.99
CA LEU A 424 -5.95 -14.49 0.09
C LEU A 424 -4.64 -15.21 -0.32
N ARG A 425 -3.51 -14.88 0.33
CA ARG A 425 -2.23 -15.57 0.12
C ARG A 425 -1.99 -16.59 1.23
N LEU A 426 -1.53 -17.79 0.87
CA LEU A 426 -1.09 -18.80 1.84
C LEU A 426 0.35 -18.49 2.29
N HIS A 427 0.64 -18.56 3.60
CA HIS A 427 1.97 -18.22 4.14
C HIS A 427 3.09 -19.16 3.67
N HIS A 428 2.78 -20.39 3.25
CA HIS A 428 3.79 -21.39 2.88
C HIS A 428 3.20 -22.56 2.08
N LYS A 429 3.90 -23.00 1.02
CA LYS A 429 3.46 -24.06 0.09
C LYS A 429 3.07 -25.37 0.79
N SER A 430 3.71 -25.76 1.90
CA SER A 430 3.34 -26.99 2.67
C SER A 430 1.89 -27.04 3.15
N PHE A 431 1.24 -25.88 3.31
CA PHE A 431 -0.17 -25.83 3.67
C PHE A 431 -1.07 -26.03 2.44
N SER A 432 -0.68 -25.52 1.25
CA SER A 432 -1.33 -25.93 0.00
C SER A 432 -1.17 -27.43 -0.21
N ASP A 433 0.07 -27.95 -0.13
CA ASP A 433 0.36 -29.38 -0.29
C ASP A 433 -0.43 -30.28 0.70
N PHE A 434 -0.78 -29.76 1.88
CA PHE A 434 -1.63 -30.45 2.84
C PHE A 434 -3.08 -30.48 2.36
N LEU A 435 -3.64 -29.32 2.01
CA LEU A 435 -5.01 -29.19 1.51
C LEU A 435 -5.22 -29.95 0.19
N ASP A 436 -4.18 -30.04 -0.64
CA ASP A 436 -4.16 -30.63 -1.99
C ASP A 436 -3.96 -32.17 -2.00
N ASP A 437 -3.76 -32.80 -0.84
CA ASP A 437 -3.54 -34.25 -0.71
C ASP A 437 -4.62 -34.91 0.17
N LEU A 438 -5.41 -35.81 -0.44
CA LEU A 438 -6.47 -36.58 0.21
C LEU A 438 -5.97 -37.41 1.40
N HIS A 439 -4.76 -37.96 1.33
CA HIS A 439 -4.20 -38.80 2.40
C HIS A 439 -3.66 -37.98 3.58
N ARG A 440 -3.44 -36.68 3.40
CA ARG A 440 -2.97 -35.76 4.44
C ARG A 440 -4.11 -34.99 5.08
N ALA A 441 -4.97 -34.34 4.27
CA ALA A 441 -6.10 -33.56 4.78
C ALA A 441 -7.32 -34.43 5.17
N ASN A 442 -7.42 -35.68 4.72
CA ASN A 442 -8.52 -36.61 5.02
C ASN A 442 -9.90 -35.96 4.83
N ASP A 443 -10.72 -35.82 5.88
CA ASP A 443 -12.06 -35.22 5.81
C ASP A 443 -12.04 -33.71 5.46
N LEU A 444 -10.89 -33.04 5.63
CA LEU A 444 -10.69 -31.64 5.26
C LEU A 444 -10.29 -31.48 3.77
N PHE A 445 -10.03 -32.58 3.06
CA PHE A 445 -9.66 -32.55 1.65
C PHE A 445 -10.87 -32.19 0.78
N VAL A 446 -10.72 -31.12 -0.01
CA VAL A 446 -11.71 -30.70 -1.00
C VAL A 446 -11.02 -30.64 -2.36
N PRO A 447 -11.37 -31.53 -3.31
CA PRO A 447 -10.74 -31.53 -4.63
C PRO A 447 -11.21 -30.31 -5.44
N PHE A 448 -10.32 -29.78 -6.28
CA PHE A 448 -10.58 -28.53 -7.01
C PHE A 448 -11.84 -28.59 -7.89
N ASP A 449 -12.12 -29.73 -8.51
CA ASP A 449 -13.32 -29.91 -9.33
C ASP A 449 -14.62 -29.82 -8.52
N ARG A 450 -14.61 -30.19 -7.23
CA ARG A 450 -15.70 -29.91 -6.28
C ARG A 450 -15.79 -28.44 -5.90
N VAL A 451 -14.66 -27.74 -5.73
CA VAL A 451 -14.66 -26.27 -5.50
C VAL A 451 -15.27 -25.55 -6.72
N TYR A 452 -14.87 -25.93 -7.94
CA TYR A 452 -15.45 -25.38 -9.17
C TYR A 452 -16.91 -25.79 -9.35
N ALA A 453 -17.32 -27.00 -8.94
CA ALA A 453 -18.73 -27.40 -8.92
C ALA A 453 -19.55 -26.55 -7.93
N TYR A 454 -19.02 -26.29 -6.74
CA TYR A 454 -19.64 -25.45 -5.71
C TYR A 454 -19.83 -24.01 -6.19
N ILE A 455 -18.79 -23.41 -6.78
CA ILE A 455 -18.86 -22.07 -7.39
C ILE A 455 -19.82 -22.06 -8.58
N ALA A 456 -19.77 -23.06 -9.47
CA ALA A 456 -20.68 -23.17 -10.61
C ALA A 456 -22.14 -23.30 -10.17
N ASN A 457 -22.42 -24.11 -9.14
CA ASN A 457 -23.75 -24.28 -8.57
C ASN A 457 -24.28 -22.96 -7.99
N HIS A 458 -23.45 -22.20 -7.26
CA HIS A 458 -23.82 -20.87 -6.79
C HIS A 458 -24.04 -19.88 -7.94
N CYS A 459 -23.16 -19.85 -8.95
CA CYS A 459 -23.33 -19.00 -10.13
C CYS A 459 -24.62 -19.32 -10.91
N MET A 460 -24.88 -20.62 -11.18
CA MET A 460 -26.11 -21.09 -11.83
C MET A 460 -27.34 -20.69 -11.00
N ARG A 461 -27.32 -20.93 -9.68
CA ARG A 461 -28.40 -20.52 -8.77
C ARG A 461 -28.63 -19.01 -8.82
N THR A 462 -27.59 -18.18 -8.74
CA THR A 462 -27.68 -16.71 -8.86
C THR A 462 -28.33 -16.29 -10.18
N ILE A 463 -27.96 -16.92 -11.30
CA ILE A 463 -28.49 -16.62 -12.64
C ILE A 463 -29.94 -17.13 -12.82
N ILE A 464 -30.35 -18.23 -12.19
CA ILE A 464 -31.74 -18.73 -12.21
C ILE A 464 -32.65 -17.92 -11.28
N GLN A 465 -32.19 -17.63 -10.07
CA GLN A 465 -32.94 -16.85 -9.06
C GLN A 465 -33.17 -15.40 -9.52
N PHE A 466 -32.54 -15.00 -10.62
CA PHE A 466 -32.76 -13.73 -11.31
C PHE A 466 -33.78 -13.85 -12.46
N SER A 467 -34.93 -13.20 -12.28
CA SER A 467 -36.04 -13.07 -13.24
C SER A 467 -36.89 -11.86 -12.79
N PRO A 468 -37.48 -11.01 -13.68
CA PRO A 468 -38.00 -11.38 -14.99
C PRO A 468 -37.61 -10.49 -16.20
N ASP A 469 -38.22 -10.85 -17.33
CA ASP A 469 -38.25 -10.22 -18.66
C ASP A 469 -36.94 -9.99 -19.44
N LEU A 470 -36.53 -11.05 -20.13
CA LEU A 470 -35.37 -11.08 -21.01
C LEU A 470 -35.44 -10.12 -22.21
N GLU A 471 -36.60 -9.57 -22.57
CA GLU A 471 -36.73 -8.65 -23.71
C GLU A 471 -36.56 -7.18 -23.31
N SER A 472 -36.52 -6.89 -22.02
CA SER A 472 -36.30 -5.55 -21.46
C SER A 472 -34.82 -5.18 -21.25
N PHE A 473 -33.87 -6.10 -21.50
CA PHE A 473 -32.47 -5.92 -21.10
C PHE A 473 -31.73 -4.81 -21.87
N PRO A 474 -31.23 -3.77 -21.17
CA PRO A 474 -30.48 -2.67 -21.77
C PRO A 474 -28.98 -2.99 -21.95
N ASN A 475 -28.31 -2.35 -22.92
CA ASN A 475 -27.04 -2.76 -23.53
C ASN A 475 -25.74 -2.78 -22.66
N LYS A 476 -25.77 -2.54 -21.34
CA LYS A 476 -24.58 -2.59 -20.44
C LYS A 476 -24.95 -3.07 -19.02
N TRP A 477 -23.98 -3.56 -18.25
CA TRP A 477 -24.20 -4.07 -16.88
C TRP A 477 -24.76 -3.04 -15.89
N ALA A 478 -24.24 -1.82 -15.95
CA ALA A 478 -24.74 -0.72 -15.14
C ALA A 478 -26.25 -0.51 -15.34
N ARG A 479 -26.79 -0.93 -16.51
CA ARG A 479 -28.15 -0.61 -16.96
C ARG A 479 -29.32 -1.49 -16.45
N ILE A 480 -29.06 -2.71 -15.92
CA ILE A 480 -30.07 -3.73 -15.51
C ILE A 480 -31.02 -3.18 -14.38
N GLN A 481 -31.97 -3.89 -13.77
CA GLN A 481 -32.85 -3.30 -12.69
C GLN A 481 -32.85 -4.08 -11.35
N LEU A 482 -31.93 -3.73 -10.43
CA LEU A 482 -31.50 -4.46 -9.21
C LEU A 482 -30.55 -3.62 -8.30
N PRO A 483 -30.42 -3.90 -6.97
CA PRO A 483 -29.39 -3.33 -6.07
C PRO A 483 -27.94 -3.57 -6.53
N GLU A 484 -26.98 -2.63 -6.32
CA GLU A 484 -25.54 -2.81 -6.68
C GLU A 484 -25.05 -4.20 -6.35
N LEU A 485 -25.27 -4.62 -5.11
CA LEU A 485 -24.79 -5.88 -4.58
C LEU A 485 -25.23 -7.03 -5.48
N LYS A 486 -26.51 -7.07 -5.86
CA LYS A 486 -27.06 -8.09 -6.77
C LYS A 486 -26.58 -7.93 -8.22
N VAL A 487 -26.21 -6.73 -8.66
CA VAL A 487 -25.57 -6.54 -9.98
C VAL A 487 -24.16 -7.12 -9.95
N LYS A 488 -23.35 -6.74 -8.96
CA LYS A 488 -21.98 -7.21 -8.74
C LYS A 488 -21.96 -8.74 -8.56
N THR A 489 -22.88 -9.32 -7.78
CA THR A 489 -23.01 -10.78 -7.66
C THR A 489 -23.39 -11.44 -8.99
N LEU A 490 -24.27 -10.85 -9.79
CA LEU A 490 -24.68 -11.41 -11.08
C LEU A 490 -23.61 -11.28 -12.17
N GLU A 491 -22.91 -10.14 -12.22
CA GLU A 491 -21.77 -9.88 -13.10
C GLU A 491 -20.62 -10.85 -12.79
N ALA A 492 -20.27 -10.97 -11.51
CA ALA A 492 -19.30 -11.95 -11.03
C ALA A 492 -19.76 -13.40 -11.34
N ALA A 493 -21.03 -13.74 -11.14
CA ALA A 493 -21.55 -15.07 -11.48
C ALA A 493 -21.40 -15.39 -12.97
N VAL A 494 -21.68 -14.43 -13.87
CA VAL A 494 -21.49 -14.60 -15.32
C VAL A 494 -20.00 -14.65 -15.72
N ALA A 495 -19.12 -13.95 -14.98
CA ALA A 495 -17.68 -14.01 -15.18
C ALA A 495 -17.06 -15.35 -14.74
N PHE A 496 -17.46 -15.88 -13.58
CA PHE A 496 -16.87 -17.11 -13.02
C PHE A 496 -17.49 -18.41 -13.59
N LEU A 497 -18.75 -18.39 -14.03
CA LEU A 497 -19.46 -19.60 -14.47
C LEU A 497 -18.72 -20.45 -15.53
N PRO A 498 -18.07 -19.94 -16.58
CA PRO A 498 -17.51 -20.78 -17.64
C PRO A 498 -16.28 -21.55 -17.19
N ASN A 499 -15.35 -20.88 -16.50
CA ASN A 499 -14.16 -21.53 -15.98
C ASN A 499 -14.54 -22.55 -14.90
N SER A 500 -15.58 -22.23 -14.11
CA SER A 500 -16.14 -23.14 -13.10
C SER A 500 -16.78 -24.37 -13.75
N LEU A 501 -17.72 -24.21 -14.70
CA LEU A 501 -18.33 -25.34 -15.43
C LEU A 501 -17.29 -26.19 -16.17
N ARG A 502 -16.30 -25.57 -16.81
CA ARG A 502 -15.22 -26.26 -17.54
C ARG A 502 -14.42 -27.18 -16.62
N ARG A 503 -14.20 -26.78 -15.37
CA ARG A 503 -13.35 -27.49 -14.39
C ARG A 503 -14.13 -28.32 -13.36
N ALA A 504 -15.45 -28.11 -13.23
CA ALA A 504 -16.31 -28.76 -12.26
C ALA A 504 -16.37 -30.30 -12.34
N HIS A 505 -16.61 -30.93 -11.21
CA HIS A 505 -16.97 -32.35 -11.12
C HIS A 505 -18.40 -32.54 -11.64
N VAL A 506 -18.55 -33.29 -12.74
CA VAL A 506 -19.83 -33.35 -13.50
C VAL A 506 -21.01 -33.87 -12.65
N PRO A 507 -20.90 -34.97 -11.89
CA PRO A 507 -21.99 -35.45 -11.04
C PRO A 507 -22.48 -34.44 -9.99
N ASP A 508 -21.59 -33.60 -9.45
CA ASP A 508 -21.95 -32.62 -8.41
C ASP A 508 -22.61 -31.34 -8.99
N ILE A 509 -22.64 -31.18 -10.32
CA ILE A 509 -23.39 -30.12 -11.02
C ILE A 509 -24.59 -30.64 -11.82
N GLU A 510 -24.67 -31.94 -12.14
CA GLU A 510 -25.60 -32.50 -13.11
C GLU A 510 -27.08 -32.12 -12.85
N HIS A 511 -27.56 -32.30 -11.61
CA HIS A 511 -28.91 -31.92 -11.22
C HIS A 511 -29.17 -30.41 -11.39
N ASN A 512 -28.27 -29.58 -10.88
CA ASN A 512 -28.41 -28.12 -10.94
C ASN A 512 -28.27 -27.59 -12.36
N LEU A 513 -27.49 -28.24 -13.22
CA LEU A 513 -27.33 -27.91 -14.64
C LEU A 513 -28.56 -28.31 -15.46
N VAL A 514 -29.18 -29.44 -15.15
CA VAL A 514 -30.48 -29.86 -15.72
C VAL A 514 -31.56 -28.84 -15.33
N ASP A 515 -31.60 -28.42 -14.06
CA ASP A 515 -32.55 -27.40 -13.61
C ASP A 515 -32.25 -26.00 -14.18
N PHE A 516 -30.98 -25.63 -14.31
CA PHE A 516 -30.54 -24.42 -15.02
C PHE A 516 -31.02 -24.41 -16.47
N THR A 517 -30.87 -25.54 -17.17
CA THR A 517 -31.31 -25.72 -18.55
C THR A 517 -32.82 -25.60 -18.65
N LYS A 518 -33.58 -26.39 -17.87
CA LYS A 518 -35.06 -26.36 -17.82
C LYS A 518 -35.63 -24.99 -17.44
N ALA A 519 -34.95 -24.25 -16.57
CA ALA A 519 -35.35 -22.90 -16.19
C ALA A 519 -35.06 -21.83 -17.26
N GLY A 520 -34.41 -22.18 -18.37
CA GLY A 520 -34.01 -21.25 -19.44
C GLY A 520 -32.73 -20.47 -19.14
N GLY A 521 -31.86 -20.99 -18.25
CA GLY A 521 -30.63 -20.35 -17.80
C GLY A 521 -29.66 -20.00 -18.93
N TRP A 522 -29.52 -20.85 -19.95
CA TRP A 522 -28.67 -20.58 -21.12
C TRP A 522 -29.10 -19.32 -21.89
N LYS A 523 -30.41 -19.14 -22.10
CA LYS A 523 -31.00 -17.95 -22.75
C LYS A 523 -30.84 -16.68 -21.90
N ARG A 524 -30.79 -16.81 -20.57
CA ARG A 524 -30.41 -15.70 -19.66
C ARG A 524 -28.93 -15.36 -19.80
N LEU A 525 -28.08 -16.38 -19.74
CA LEU A 525 -26.62 -16.25 -19.80
C LEU A 525 -26.17 -15.57 -21.11
N GLU A 526 -26.69 -16.00 -22.26
CA GLU A 526 -26.40 -15.37 -23.56
C GLU A 526 -26.75 -13.88 -23.57
N LYS A 527 -27.92 -13.49 -23.06
CA LYS A 527 -28.33 -12.08 -23.01
C LYS A 527 -27.49 -11.25 -22.03
N LEU A 528 -27.10 -11.81 -20.89
CA LEU A 528 -26.19 -11.16 -19.94
C LEU A 528 -24.76 -11.00 -20.51
N LEU A 529 -24.30 -11.94 -21.34
CA LEU A 529 -22.99 -11.87 -21.98
C LEU A 529 -22.86 -10.71 -22.97
N HIS A 530 -23.92 -10.41 -23.70
CA HIS A 530 -23.94 -9.26 -24.61
C HIS A 530 -23.76 -7.92 -23.90
N LEU A 531 -23.91 -7.86 -22.57
CA LEU A 531 -23.68 -6.67 -21.75
C LEU A 531 -22.19 -6.42 -21.44
N LEU A 532 -21.31 -7.41 -21.66
CA LEU A 532 -19.86 -7.30 -21.51
C LEU A 532 -19.18 -6.63 -22.73
N TYR A 533 -19.93 -5.97 -23.61
CA TYR A 533 -19.44 -5.53 -24.94
C TYR A 533 -18.22 -4.57 -24.91
N ASP A 534 -18.03 -3.82 -23.81
CA ASP A 534 -16.84 -2.97 -23.61
C ASP A 534 -15.53 -3.77 -23.39
N CYS A 535 -15.60 -5.11 -23.25
CA CYS A 535 -14.45 -6.00 -23.09
C CYS A 535 -13.68 -6.31 -24.39
N GLY A 536 -14.21 -5.93 -25.56
CA GLY A 536 -13.64 -6.21 -26.88
C GLY A 536 -13.89 -7.63 -27.41
N GLU A 537 -14.02 -7.78 -28.74
CA GLU A 537 -14.43 -9.03 -29.41
C GLU A 537 -13.56 -10.25 -29.02
N TYR A 538 -12.25 -10.05 -28.86
CA TYR A 538 -11.31 -11.11 -28.50
C TYR A 538 -11.70 -11.82 -27.19
N ARG A 539 -12.15 -11.05 -26.18
CA ARG A 539 -12.49 -11.59 -24.86
C ARG A 539 -13.83 -12.36 -24.88
N LEU A 540 -14.81 -11.88 -25.64
CA LEU A 540 -16.07 -12.60 -25.90
C LEU A 540 -15.82 -13.92 -26.66
N THR A 541 -14.88 -13.92 -27.61
CA THR A 541 -14.46 -15.14 -28.32
C THR A 541 -13.82 -16.15 -27.36
N TYR A 542 -12.93 -15.70 -26.47
CA TYR A 542 -12.29 -16.55 -25.45
C TYR A 542 -13.31 -17.14 -24.46
N TRP A 543 -14.23 -16.32 -23.96
CA TRP A 543 -15.33 -16.76 -23.08
C TRP A 543 -16.17 -17.86 -23.76
N ARG A 544 -16.55 -17.66 -25.04
CA ARG A 544 -17.34 -18.64 -25.81
C ARG A 544 -16.58 -19.95 -26.04
N ALA A 545 -15.27 -19.90 -26.25
CA ALA A 545 -14.44 -21.09 -26.36
C ALA A 545 -14.47 -21.93 -25.07
N LEU A 546 -14.30 -21.29 -23.90
CA LEU A 546 -14.38 -21.95 -22.59
C LEU A 546 -15.75 -22.61 -22.33
N LEU A 547 -16.85 -21.94 -22.72
CA LEU A 547 -18.18 -22.54 -22.56
C LEU A 547 -18.39 -23.73 -23.51
N ASN A 548 -17.97 -23.62 -24.77
CA ASN A 548 -18.06 -24.73 -25.73
C ASN A 548 -17.29 -25.96 -25.25
N GLU A 549 -16.09 -25.76 -24.70
CA GLU A 549 -15.28 -26.81 -24.06
C GLU A 549 -16.04 -27.48 -22.89
N ALA A 550 -16.66 -26.67 -22.01
CA ALA A 550 -17.46 -27.17 -20.89
C ALA A 550 -18.69 -27.98 -21.34
N CYS A 551 -19.51 -27.46 -22.25
CA CYS A 551 -20.71 -28.16 -22.73
C CYS A 551 -20.37 -29.46 -23.48
N THR A 552 -19.25 -29.49 -24.22
CA THR A 552 -18.74 -30.70 -24.87
C THR A 552 -18.36 -31.77 -23.84
N ARG A 553 -17.67 -31.37 -22.76
CA ARG A 553 -17.31 -32.27 -21.64
C ARG A 553 -18.53 -32.84 -20.92
N ILE A 554 -19.59 -32.04 -20.74
CA ILE A 554 -20.77 -32.41 -19.95
C ILE A 554 -21.84 -33.17 -20.78
N LYS A 555 -21.65 -33.34 -22.10
CA LYS A 555 -22.59 -34.04 -23.01
C LYS A 555 -24.02 -33.48 -22.97
N VAL A 556 -24.15 -32.15 -22.87
CA VAL A 556 -25.46 -31.48 -23.02
C VAL A 556 -26.03 -31.81 -24.42
N PRO A 557 -27.33 -32.18 -24.56
CA PRO A 557 -27.93 -32.45 -25.85
C PRO A 557 -27.74 -31.28 -26.82
N ILE A 558 -27.30 -31.58 -28.04
CA ILE A 558 -26.68 -30.61 -28.97
C ILE A 558 -27.71 -29.64 -29.62
N ASP A 559 -29.01 -29.88 -29.43
CA ASP A 559 -30.09 -29.18 -30.14
C ASP A 559 -30.55 -27.84 -29.51
N GLU A 560 -29.98 -27.40 -28.38
CA GLU A 560 -30.32 -26.13 -27.70
C GLU A 560 -29.15 -25.10 -27.65
N TYR A 561 -28.26 -25.12 -28.65
CA TYR A 561 -27.11 -24.21 -28.72
C TYR A 561 -27.36 -22.95 -29.57
N PRO A 562 -27.04 -21.74 -29.10
CA PRO A 562 -27.08 -20.54 -29.93
C PRO A 562 -25.75 -20.28 -30.68
N GLY A 563 -25.86 -20.01 -31.98
CA GLY A 563 -24.89 -19.13 -32.67
C GLY A 563 -23.62 -19.74 -33.26
N THR A 564 -23.73 -20.74 -34.15
CA THR A 564 -22.67 -21.02 -35.13
C THR A 564 -22.64 -19.96 -36.24
N SER A 565 -21.98 -18.83 -35.98
CA SER A 565 -21.62 -17.86 -37.03
C SER A 565 -20.11 -17.79 -37.24
N ARG A 566 -19.65 -18.22 -38.42
CA ARG A 566 -18.29 -17.93 -38.89
C ARG A 566 -18.18 -16.43 -39.18
N SER A 567 -17.33 -15.72 -38.46
CA SER A 567 -16.88 -14.37 -38.82
C SER A 567 -15.48 -14.41 -39.47
N PRO A 568 -15.16 -13.48 -40.39
CA PRO A 568 -13.95 -13.55 -41.21
C PRO A 568 -12.73 -12.99 -40.49
N GLY A 569 -11.56 -13.61 -40.69
CA GLY A 569 -10.30 -13.13 -40.12
C GLY A 569 -9.82 -11.82 -40.76
N VAL A 570 -9.39 -10.88 -39.93
CA VAL A 570 -8.78 -9.61 -40.36
C VAL A 570 -7.26 -9.74 -40.34
N ASN A 571 -6.69 -10.17 -41.47
CA ASN A 571 -5.24 -10.11 -41.74
C ASN A 571 -4.91 -8.75 -42.36
N ASN A 572 -4.22 -7.86 -41.63
CA ASN A 572 -3.94 -6.51 -42.16
C ASN A 572 -2.77 -6.44 -43.17
N PHE A 573 -1.88 -7.44 -43.25
CA PHE A 573 -0.85 -7.51 -44.31
C PHE A 573 -0.51 -8.95 -44.74
N SER A 574 -1.22 -9.45 -45.74
CA SER A 574 -0.82 -10.62 -46.53
C SER A 574 -0.75 -10.23 -48.01
N ASN A 575 0.42 -10.45 -48.65
CA ASN A 575 0.79 -10.11 -50.05
C ASN A 575 1.36 -8.71 -50.34
N ALA A 576 1.95 -8.01 -49.36
CA ALA A 576 2.84 -6.89 -49.65
C ALA A 576 4.25 -7.39 -50.03
N GLN A 577 4.70 -7.17 -51.28
CA GLN A 577 6.07 -7.42 -51.74
C GLN A 577 6.56 -6.23 -52.59
N ASN A 578 7.88 -6.07 -52.72
CA ASN A 578 8.55 -5.01 -53.50
C ASN A 578 8.25 -3.55 -53.06
N PHE A 579 8.64 -3.17 -51.84
CA PHE A 579 8.97 -1.76 -51.57
C PHE A 579 10.50 -1.58 -51.43
N LYS A 580 11.04 -0.54 -52.08
CA LYS A 580 12.44 -0.12 -52.00
C LYS A 580 12.50 1.25 -51.34
N ILE A 581 13.18 1.36 -50.21
CA ILE A 581 13.52 2.65 -49.60
C ILE A 581 14.88 3.08 -50.17
N GLY A 582 14.86 4.04 -51.08
CA GLY A 582 16.08 4.66 -51.62
C GLY A 582 16.55 5.80 -50.73
N ASN A 583 17.74 5.66 -50.15
CA ASN A 583 18.48 6.66 -49.37
C ASN A 583 17.80 7.13 -48.06
N ALA A 584 18.12 6.45 -46.95
CA ALA A 584 18.02 7.02 -45.62
C ALA A 584 19.38 7.62 -45.21
N TYR A 585 19.41 8.91 -44.85
CA TYR A 585 20.57 9.54 -44.23
C TYR A 585 20.40 9.50 -42.70
N PHE A 586 21.34 8.87 -42.00
CA PHE A 586 21.35 8.80 -40.54
C PHE A 586 22.28 9.90 -39.99
N ASN A 587 21.70 10.91 -39.34
CA ASN A 587 22.46 11.85 -38.50
C ASN A 587 22.32 11.43 -37.04
N THR A 588 23.36 10.79 -36.50
CA THR A 588 23.43 10.46 -35.08
C THR A 588 23.80 11.70 -34.26
N VAL A 589 22.84 12.25 -33.51
CA VAL A 589 23.10 13.26 -32.49
C VAL A 589 23.03 12.56 -31.13
N LEU A 590 24.20 12.30 -30.53
CA LEU A 590 24.31 11.75 -29.18
C LEU A 590 24.10 12.88 -28.16
N ASN A 591 22.85 13.09 -27.73
CA ASN A 591 22.56 13.82 -26.51
C ASN A 591 22.54 12.82 -25.34
N HIS A 592 23.67 12.66 -24.64
CA HIS A 592 23.64 12.15 -23.27
C HIS A 592 22.97 13.22 -22.40
N SER A 593 21.82 12.90 -21.82
CA SER A 593 21.00 13.85 -21.06
C SER A 593 21.00 13.52 -19.56
N ASP A 594 21.71 14.34 -18.77
CA ASP A 594 21.64 14.41 -17.30
C ASP A 594 20.21 14.67 -16.73
N SER A 595 19.19 14.80 -17.57
CA SER A 595 17.85 15.26 -17.19
C SER A 595 16.97 14.19 -16.57
N ASP A 596 17.09 12.92 -16.97
CA ASP A 596 15.98 11.98 -16.80
C ASP A 596 16.05 11.25 -15.44
N SER A 597 17.21 10.75 -15.02
CA SER A 597 17.36 10.03 -13.75
C SER A 597 17.26 10.95 -12.52
N TRP A 598 17.77 12.19 -12.59
CA TRP A 598 17.57 13.17 -11.53
C TRP A 598 16.11 13.63 -11.43
N LYS A 599 15.39 13.67 -12.56
CA LYS A 599 13.95 13.94 -12.60
C LYS A 599 13.14 12.79 -12.04
N LEU A 600 13.50 11.54 -12.35
CA LEU A 600 12.88 10.34 -11.76
C LEU A 600 13.04 10.33 -10.24
N LEU A 601 14.24 10.61 -9.72
CA LEU A 601 14.46 10.76 -8.27
C LEU A 601 13.61 11.87 -7.65
N ALA A 602 13.49 13.01 -8.32
CA ALA A 602 12.65 14.11 -7.86
C ALA A 602 11.15 13.73 -7.83
N GLU A 603 10.67 12.98 -8.82
CA GLU A 603 9.29 12.48 -8.92
C GLU A 603 8.94 11.45 -7.83
N GLN A 604 9.93 10.68 -7.35
CA GLN A 604 9.77 9.73 -6.24
C GLN A 604 10.01 10.35 -4.85
N SER A 605 10.46 11.62 -4.79
CA SER A 605 10.70 12.35 -3.54
C SER A 605 9.46 13.09 -3.02
N ALA A 606 9.52 13.56 -1.76
CA ALA A 606 8.48 14.38 -1.14
C ALA A 606 9.01 15.80 -0.77
N PRO A 607 9.08 16.77 -1.71
CA PRO A 607 9.55 18.14 -1.45
C PRO A 607 8.74 18.93 -0.41
N ASN A 608 7.52 18.48 -0.09
CA ASN A 608 6.68 19.01 0.98
C ASN A 608 7.14 18.56 2.39
N ALA A 609 7.96 17.51 2.49
CA ALA A 609 8.53 17.01 3.75
C ALA A 609 9.79 17.78 4.21
N PHE A 610 10.41 18.61 3.37
CA PHE A 610 11.67 19.30 3.71
C PHE A 610 11.52 20.29 4.89
N HIS A 611 12.60 20.52 5.65
CA HIS A 611 12.62 21.47 6.78
C HIS A 611 12.27 22.92 6.39
N ASN A 612 12.49 23.30 5.13
CA ASN A 612 12.29 24.64 4.57
C ASN A 612 11.07 24.73 3.63
N SER A 613 10.27 23.66 3.50
CA SER A 613 9.16 23.64 2.55
C SER A 613 8.04 24.62 2.90
N ARG A 614 7.50 25.31 1.89
CA ARG A 614 6.32 26.19 2.04
C ARG A 614 5.08 25.40 2.50
N ALA A 615 4.99 24.10 2.18
CA ALA A 615 3.93 23.19 2.62
C ALA A 615 3.97 22.86 4.13
N ARG A 616 4.84 23.51 4.90
CA ARG A 616 4.95 23.41 6.36
C ARG A 616 4.80 24.78 7.04
N TYR A 617 4.20 25.78 6.39
CA TYR A 617 4.04 27.14 6.91
C TYR A 617 3.52 27.18 8.38
N ASP A 618 3.94 28.21 9.13
CA ASP A 618 3.91 28.24 10.60
C ASP A 618 4.62 27.01 11.23
N ARG A 619 5.87 26.79 10.79
CA ARG A 619 6.73 25.69 11.26
C ARG A 619 6.90 25.78 12.78
N PRO A 620 6.54 24.74 13.56
CA PRO A 620 6.81 24.75 14.98
C PRO A 620 8.32 24.81 15.20
N LYS A 621 8.78 25.74 16.03
CA LYS A 621 10.19 25.88 16.43
C LYS A 621 10.25 26.34 17.89
N CYS A 622 11.37 26.10 18.55
CA CYS A 622 11.59 26.61 19.90
C CYS A 622 11.64 28.15 19.86
N ASP A 623 11.09 28.79 20.89
CA ASP A 623 11.27 30.23 21.07
C ASP A 623 12.70 30.51 21.56
N GLU A 624 13.16 31.74 21.38
CA GLU A 624 14.47 32.15 21.86
C GLU A 624 14.53 31.97 23.39
N ASP A 625 15.65 31.41 23.85
CA ASP A 625 15.90 31.03 25.24
C ASP A 625 14.95 29.97 25.84
N THR A 626 14.31 29.14 25.00
CA THR A 626 13.57 27.94 25.44
C THR A 626 14.21 26.65 24.95
N ARG A 627 14.14 25.57 25.75
CA ARG A 627 14.75 24.25 25.53
C ARG A 627 16.23 24.33 25.15
N LEU A 628 16.96 25.33 25.67
CA LEU A 628 18.38 25.55 25.36
C LEU A 628 19.25 24.37 25.75
N GLU A 629 18.98 23.76 26.90
CA GLU A 629 19.69 22.57 27.40
C GLU A 629 19.55 21.40 26.41
N VAL A 630 18.32 21.00 26.09
CA VAL A 630 18.02 19.93 25.12
C VAL A 630 18.62 20.24 23.74
N THR A 631 18.46 21.49 23.25
CA THR A 631 18.98 21.87 21.93
C THR A 631 20.51 21.87 21.90
N THR A 632 21.16 22.18 23.03
CA THR A 632 22.62 22.11 23.15
C THR A 632 23.10 20.66 23.23
N GLU A 633 22.43 19.79 23.99
CA GLU A 633 22.72 18.35 23.99
C GLU A 633 22.59 17.74 22.58
N LEU A 634 21.49 18.05 21.87
CA LEU A 634 21.25 17.60 20.50
C LEU A 634 22.33 18.09 19.52
N MET A 635 22.71 19.38 19.56
CA MET A 635 23.75 19.90 18.67
C MET A 635 25.14 19.34 19.00
N ASN A 636 25.49 19.24 20.29
CA ASN A 636 26.76 18.65 20.72
C ASN A 636 26.88 17.18 20.23
N TRP A 637 25.79 16.42 20.29
CA TRP A 637 25.75 15.04 19.79
C TRP A 637 25.86 14.94 18.26
N ILE A 638 25.28 15.89 17.51
CA ILE A 638 25.44 15.95 16.04
C ILE A 638 26.87 16.33 15.64
N GLU A 639 27.49 17.26 16.36
CA GLU A 639 28.80 17.81 16.02
C GLU A 639 29.96 16.92 16.53
N ASP A 640 29.76 16.16 17.60
CA ASP A 640 30.67 15.10 18.01
C ASP A 640 30.75 14.02 16.92
N ARG A 641 31.95 13.78 16.37
CA ARG A 641 32.21 12.70 15.40
C ARG A 641 32.75 11.42 16.05
N THR A 642 33.12 11.48 17.32
CA THR A 642 33.78 10.41 18.07
C THR A 642 32.82 9.60 18.93
N GLY A 643 31.67 10.16 19.29
CA GLY A 643 30.63 9.46 20.07
C GLY A 643 30.11 8.19 19.37
N PRO A 644 30.05 7.04 20.07
CA PRO A 644 29.78 5.73 19.44
C PRO A 644 28.35 5.58 18.92
N GLN A 645 27.39 6.27 19.54
CA GLN A 645 25.96 6.20 19.19
C GLN A 645 25.67 7.17 18.05
N ARG A 646 25.58 6.67 16.80
CA ARG A 646 25.27 7.47 15.58
C ARG A 646 23.78 7.62 15.29
N LEU A 647 22.94 6.92 16.04
CA LEU A 647 21.49 7.13 16.11
C LEU A 647 21.12 7.86 17.41
N LEU A 648 20.28 8.89 17.30
CA LEU A 648 19.59 9.52 18.41
C LEU A 648 18.08 9.34 18.21
N CYS A 649 17.41 8.79 19.21
CA CYS A 649 15.96 8.67 19.22
C CYS A 649 15.38 9.54 20.33
N MET A 650 14.52 10.50 19.99
CA MET A 650 13.80 11.33 20.96
C MET A 650 12.33 10.93 21.01
N THR A 651 11.91 10.35 22.14
CA THR A 651 10.50 10.03 22.41
C THR A 651 9.89 11.02 23.39
N GLY A 652 8.56 11.11 23.39
CA GLY A 652 7.81 11.95 24.34
C GLY A 652 6.34 12.06 23.95
N ALA A 653 5.54 12.62 24.85
CA ALA A 653 4.11 12.80 24.65
C ALA A 653 3.76 13.67 23.42
N ALA A 654 2.50 13.61 22.98
CA ALA A 654 1.94 14.59 22.07
C ALA A 654 2.06 16.00 22.68
N GLY A 655 2.40 17.02 21.88
CA GLY A 655 2.52 18.40 22.38
C GLY A 655 3.77 18.72 23.23
N ALA A 656 4.66 17.76 23.50
CA ALA A 656 5.87 17.96 24.32
C ALA A 656 6.97 18.84 23.66
N GLY A 657 6.83 19.16 22.37
CA GLY A 657 7.75 20.02 21.61
C GLY A 657 8.73 19.30 20.67
N LYS A 658 8.57 17.99 20.42
CA LYS A 658 9.48 17.17 19.58
C LYS A 658 9.78 17.80 18.20
N SER A 659 8.75 18.04 17.39
CA SER A 659 8.88 18.65 16.07
C SER A 659 9.44 20.08 16.11
N ALA A 660 9.20 20.81 17.21
CA ALA A 660 9.75 22.15 17.41
C ALA A 660 11.26 22.13 17.67
N LEU A 661 11.73 21.17 18.49
CA LEU A 661 13.14 20.88 18.68
C LEU A 661 13.79 20.46 17.37
N GLN A 662 13.22 19.49 16.66
CA GLN A 662 13.82 18.96 15.43
C GLN A 662 13.84 19.97 14.28
N GLN A 663 12.83 20.85 14.16
CA GLN A 663 12.88 21.99 13.25
C GLN A 663 13.99 22.98 13.64
N THR A 664 14.17 23.26 14.93
CA THR A 664 15.21 24.17 15.42
C THR A 664 16.61 23.61 15.16
N VAL A 665 16.80 22.31 15.38
CA VAL A 665 18.04 21.59 15.05
C VAL A 665 18.27 21.58 13.55
N ALA A 666 17.26 21.31 12.71
CA ALA A 666 17.38 21.38 11.24
C ALA A 666 17.87 22.76 10.77
N GLU A 667 17.31 23.85 11.33
CA GLU A 667 17.72 25.22 11.01
C GLU A 667 19.12 25.58 11.53
N ARG A 668 19.59 24.97 12.62
CA ARG A 668 20.98 25.10 13.10
C ARG A 668 21.94 24.33 12.20
N CYS A 669 21.68 23.04 11.94
CA CYS A 669 22.48 22.20 11.05
C CYS A 669 22.58 22.79 9.63
N GLY A 670 21.49 23.39 9.12
CA GLY A 670 21.49 24.08 7.83
C GLY A 670 22.39 25.32 7.80
N LYS A 671 22.44 26.10 8.89
CA LYS A 671 23.36 27.25 9.02
C LYS A 671 24.82 26.82 9.18
N SER A 672 25.07 25.72 9.88
CA SER A 672 26.41 25.11 10.00
C SER A 672 26.84 24.32 8.76
N ASN A 673 25.98 24.22 7.73
CA ASN A 673 26.19 23.44 6.51
C ASN A 673 26.50 21.94 6.74
N ILE A 674 25.94 21.38 7.82
CA ILE A 674 26.03 19.94 8.20
C ILE A 674 24.69 19.20 8.04
N LEU A 675 23.62 19.87 7.62
CA LEU A 675 22.34 19.22 7.33
C LEU A 675 22.44 18.43 6.02
N GLY A 676 22.46 17.10 6.10
CA GLY A 676 22.43 16.23 4.93
C GLY A 676 21.02 16.03 4.38
N SER A 677 20.05 15.82 5.27
CA SER A 677 18.64 15.69 4.90
C SER A 677 17.73 15.97 6.10
N ALA A 678 16.51 16.45 5.82
CA ALA A 678 15.41 16.39 6.78
C ALA A 678 14.11 15.91 6.12
N PHE A 679 13.45 14.95 6.76
CA PHE A 679 12.14 14.44 6.40
C PHE A 679 11.16 14.63 7.56
N PHE A 680 10.12 15.44 7.36
CA PHE A 680 9.04 15.64 8.30
C PHE A 680 7.78 14.94 7.79
N PHE A 681 7.39 13.85 8.46
CA PHE A 681 6.13 13.17 8.21
C PHE A 681 4.93 14.11 8.47
N GLY A 682 3.76 13.72 7.98
CA GLY A 682 2.51 14.45 8.24
C GLY A 682 1.29 13.56 8.05
N ALA A 683 0.64 13.15 9.14
CA ALA A 683 -0.45 12.16 9.13
C ALA A 683 -1.60 12.54 8.17
N ALA A 684 -1.92 13.83 8.08
CA ALA A 684 -2.97 14.40 7.23
C ALA A 684 -2.55 14.63 5.76
N ASP A 685 -1.34 14.23 5.36
CA ASP A 685 -0.78 14.45 4.03
C ASP A 685 -0.37 13.10 3.38
N PRO A 686 -1.09 12.62 2.35
CA PRO A 686 -0.89 11.29 1.79
C PRO A 686 0.49 11.09 1.13
N THR A 687 1.20 12.17 0.81
CA THR A 687 2.53 12.14 0.16
C THR A 687 3.69 11.99 1.14
N ARG A 688 3.42 12.04 2.46
CA ARG A 688 4.42 11.95 3.53
C ARG A 688 3.87 11.31 4.82
N ASN A 689 2.96 10.35 4.67
CA ASN A 689 2.50 9.46 5.74
C ASN A 689 2.77 7.98 5.41
N THR A 690 3.76 7.74 4.56
CA THR A 690 4.28 6.42 4.17
C THR A 690 5.82 6.49 4.12
N VAL A 691 6.47 5.34 4.18
CA VAL A 691 7.94 5.21 4.12
C VAL A 691 8.52 5.32 2.70
N THR A 692 7.72 5.02 1.67
CA THR A 692 8.13 4.99 0.25
C THR A 692 8.96 6.22 -0.20
N PRO A 693 8.56 7.48 0.07
CA PRO A 693 9.33 8.63 -0.39
C PRO A 693 10.54 8.97 0.51
N VAL A 694 10.75 8.30 1.65
CA VAL A 694 11.78 8.69 2.63
C VAL A 694 13.18 8.56 2.05
N VAL A 695 13.53 7.39 1.50
CA VAL A 695 14.86 7.15 0.93
C VAL A 695 15.12 8.03 -0.31
N PRO A 696 14.23 8.12 -1.32
CA PRO A 696 14.37 9.06 -2.43
C PRO A 696 14.57 10.51 -1.97
N THR A 697 13.84 10.93 -0.93
CA THR A 697 13.95 12.29 -0.37
C THR A 697 15.29 12.55 0.32
N ILE A 698 15.87 11.55 1.00
CA ILE A 698 17.19 11.67 1.62
C ILE A 698 18.28 11.71 0.54
N ALA A 699 18.24 10.79 -0.43
CA ALA A 699 19.18 10.78 -1.55
C ALA A 699 19.15 12.10 -2.35
N PHE A 700 17.95 12.61 -2.66
CA PHE A 700 17.79 13.89 -3.36
C PHE A 700 18.37 15.08 -2.57
N GLN A 701 18.12 15.17 -1.26
CA GLN A 701 18.69 16.25 -0.43
C GLN A 701 20.22 16.14 -0.32
N LEU A 702 20.79 14.94 -0.19
CA LEU A 702 22.24 14.72 -0.18
C LEU A 702 22.89 15.10 -1.52
N GLY A 703 22.28 14.75 -2.65
CA GLY A 703 22.75 15.16 -3.98
C GLY A 703 22.63 16.68 -4.22
N LEU A 704 21.63 17.34 -3.66
CA LEU A 704 21.57 18.82 -3.67
C LEU A 704 22.69 19.46 -2.84
N ALA A 705 23.11 18.81 -1.75
CA ALA A 705 24.18 19.31 -0.87
C ALA A 705 25.60 19.02 -1.42
N ASN A 706 25.77 17.97 -2.24
CA ASN A 706 27.07 17.56 -2.76
C ASN A 706 26.99 17.07 -4.23
N PRO A 707 27.61 17.78 -5.20
CA PRO A 707 27.61 17.40 -6.61
C PRO A 707 28.18 16.00 -6.89
N ALA A 708 29.22 15.56 -6.17
CA ALA A 708 29.79 14.22 -6.38
C ALA A 708 28.82 13.11 -5.93
N LEU A 709 28.05 13.35 -4.85
CA LEU A 709 26.97 12.44 -4.48
C LEU A 709 25.84 12.46 -5.51
N LYS A 710 25.50 13.62 -6.09
CA LYS A 710 24.51 13.71 -7.16
C LYS A 710 24.90 12.86 -8.38
N GLU A 711 26.15 12.96 -8.83
CA GLU A 711 26.67 12.17 -9.94
C GLU A 711 26.64 10.66 -9.63
N ALA A 712 27.09 10.25 -8.44
CA ALA A 712 27.05 8.86 -8.01
C ALA A 712 25.62 8.31 -7.87
N ILE A 713 24.66 9.11 -7.39
CA ILE A 713 23.24 8.74 -7.28
C ILE A 713 22.59 8.63 -8.66
N ASN A 714 22.85 9.57 -9.57
CA ASN A 714 22.38 9.47 -10.96
C ASN A 714 22.88 8.18 -11.61
N LEU A 715 24.19 7.88 -11.47
CA LEU A 715 24.79 6.66 -12.00
C LEU A 715 24.18 5.39 -11.38
N ALA A 716 23.77 5.42 -10.10
CA ALA A 716 23.08 4.30 -9.47
C ALA A 716 21.68 4.07 -10.10
N ILE A 717 20.93 5.14 -10.37
CA ILE A 717 19.60 5.09 -11.01
C ILE A 717 19.70 4.68 -12.49
N ASP A 718 20.69 5.20 -13.24
CA ASP A 718 20.98 4.77 -14.62
C ASP A 718 21.38 3.28 -14.68
N ASN A 719 21.92 2.75 -13.58
CA ASN A 719 22.25 1.34 -13.46
C ASN A 719 21.05 0.46 -13.13
N ASP A 720 20.20 0.88 -12.19
CA ASP A 720 18.92 0.23 -11.84
C ASP A 720 17.75 1.24 -11.75
N PRO A 721 16.99 1.45 -12.84
CA PRO A 721 15.79 2.28 -12.82
C PRO A 721 14.66 1.71 -11.95
N THR A 722 14.72 0.43 -11.56
CA THR A 722 13.73 -0.22 -10.68
C THR A 722 14.04 -0.04 -9.20
N ILE A 723 15.09 0.72 -8.84
CA ILE A 723 15.49 0.92 -7.45
C ILE A 723 14.34 1.38 -6.54
N PHE A 724 13.44 2.23 -7.04
CA PHE A 724 12.27 2.74 -6.31
C PHE A 724 11.21 1.69 -5.98
N SER A 725 11.26 0.52 -6.65
CA SER A 725 10.46 -0.67 -6.35
C SER A 725 11.32 -1.79 -5.74
N ARG A 726 12.37 -1.44 -4.99
CA ARG A 726 13.15 -2.35 -4.11
C ARG A 726 12.78 -2.13 -2.64
N SER A 727 13.18 -3.05 -1.76
CA SER A 727 13.04 -2.86 -0.30
C SER A 727 13.70 -1.55 0.19
N LEU A 728 13.24 -1.00 1.32
CA LEU A 728 13.82 0.24 1.87
C LEU A 728 15.33 0.11 2.13
N GLN A 729 15.81 -1.08 2.52
CA GLN A 729 17.23 -1.33 2.72
C GLN A 729 18.03 -1.23 1.42
N GLU A 730 17.61 -1.92 0.34
CA GLU A 730 18.33 -1.88 -0.94
C GLU A 730 18.32 -0.47 -1.54
N GLN A 731 17.23 0.29 -1.38
CA GLN A 731 17.18 1.71 -1.73
C GLN A 731 18.20 2.52 -0.93
N MET A 732 18.31 2.29 0.38
CA MET A 732 19.19 3.04 1.27
C MET A 732 20.66 2.70 1.03
N ASP A 733 20.97 1.43 0.77
CA ASP A 733 22.30 0.98 0.36
C ASP A 733 22.69 1.55 -1.02
N THR A 734 21.80 1.53 -2.01
CA THR A 734 22.11 1.93 -3.39
C THR A 734 22.11 3.46 -3.61
N LEU A 735 21.21 4.19 -2.95
CA LEU A 735 21.01 5.64 -3.19
C LEU A 735 21.64 6.54 -2.12
N ILE A 736 22.10 5.99 -0.99
CA ILE A 736 22.69 6.80 0.11
C ILE A 736 24.06 6.25 0.53
N ALA A 737 24.12 5.01 1.01
CA ALA A 737 25.35 4.48 1.60
C ALA A 737 26.43 4.19 0.53
N GLY A 738 26.08 3.48 -0.55
CA GLY A 738 26.96 3.19 -1.68
C GLY A 738 27.57 4.43 -2.34
N PRO A 739 26.79 5.47 -2.70
CA PRO A 739 27.30 6.73 -3.22
C PRO A 739 28.31 7.42 -2.29
N VAL A 740 28.14 7.33 -0.97
CA VAL A 740 29.12 7.84 0.01
C VAL A 740 30.36 6.95 0.10
N ARG A 741 30.19 5.62 0.14
CA ARG A 741 31.31 4.64 0.13
C ARG A 741 32.20 4.79 -1.12
N GLY A 742 31.62 5.20 -2.25
CA GLY A 742 32.31 5.39 -3.53
C GLY A 742 33.11 6.69 -3.66
N LEU A 743 33.05 7.61 -2.69
CA LEU A 743 33.85 8.83 -2.73
C LEU A 743 35.33 8.56 -2.40
N PRO A 744 36.30 9.30 -3.00
CA PRO A 744 37.72 9.10 -2.73
C PRO A 744 38.15 9.33 -1.27
N ASP A 745 37.45 10.22 -0.56
CA ASP A 745 37.61 10.43 0.87
C ASP A 745 36.23 10.66 1.52
N PRO A 746 35.55 9.61 2.02
CA PRO A 746 34.28 9.75 2.72
C PRO A 746 34.42 10.48 4.07
N LYS A 747 35.63 10.58 4.64
CA LYS A 747 35.88 11.24 5.93
C LYS A 747 36.05 12.76 5.78
N ALA A 748 36.37 13.24 4.59
CA ALA A 748 36.31 14.66 4.22
C ALA A 748 34.88 15.23 4.20
N LEU A 749 33.84 14.39 4.18
CA LEU A 749 32.46 14.85 4.31
C LEU A 749 32.20 15.51 5.68
N PRO A 750 31.27 16.48 5.77
CA PRO A 750 30.72 16.89 7.05
C PRO A 750 30.02 15.71 7.74
N ALA A 751 29.87 15.78 9.06
CA ALA A 751 29.00 14.86 9.80
C ALA A 751 27.54 15.18 9.44
N TYR A 752 27.04 14.54 8.38
CA TYR A 752 25.74 14.85 7.80
C TYR A 752 24.62 14.44 8.75
N ALA A 753 23.91 15.43 9.27
CA ALA A 753 22.72 15.22 10.06
C ALA A 753 21.57 14.77 9.15
N ILE A 754 20.99 13.59 9.42
CA ILE A 754 19.78 13.09 8.77
C ILE A 754 18.66 13.13 9.82
N LEU A 755 17.67 14.00 9.63
CA LEU A 755 16.59 14.24 10.58
C LEU A 755 15.28 13.63 10.08
N ILE A 756 14.64 12.80 10.89
CA ILE A 756 13.33 12.20 10.62
C ILE A 756 12.38 12.57 11.77
N ASP A 757 11.37 13.41 11.51
CA ASP A 757 10.38 13.85 12.51
C ASP A 757 9.02 13.20 12.28
N GLY A 758 8.40 12.74 13.37
CA GLY A 758 7.04 12.23 13.38
C GLY A 758 6.89 10.84 12.76
N LEU A 759 7.79 9.90 13.09
CA LEU A 759 7.65 8.51 12.58
C LEU A 759 6.31 7.87 13.02
N ASP A 760 5.75 8.29 14.15
CA ASP A 760 4.37 7.99 14.61
C ASP A 760 3.24 8.53 13.70
N GLU A 761 3.57 9.35 12.71
CA GLU A 761 2.64 9.85 11.69
C GLU A 761 2.68 9.00 10.39
N CYS A 762 3.55 7.98 10.33
CA CYS A 762 3.57 6.99 9.26
C CYS A 762 2.48 5.92 9.44
N LYS A 763 1.81 5.54 8.34
CA LYS A 763 0.81 4.47 8.32
C LYS A 763 1.44 3.09 8.53
N GLY A 764 0.99 2.39 9.57
CA GLY A 764 1.32 0.97 9.81
C GLY A 764 2.61 0.80 10.60
N GLU A 765 2.53 0.10 11.73
CA GLU A 765 3.68 -0.14 12.61
C GLU A 765 4.77 -0.99 11.94
N HIS A 766 4.41 -1.89 11.01
CA HIS A 766 5.38 -2.70 10.25
C HIS A 766 6.30 -1.82 9.39
N HIS A 767 5.78 -0.82 8.67
CA HIS A 767 6.60 0.14 7.93
C HIS A 767 7.52 0.97 8.85
N GLN A 768 7.07 1.30 10.08
CA GLN A 768 7.94 1.97 11.06
C GLN A 768 9.13 1.06 11.43
N SER A 769 8.88 -0.22 11.70
CA SER A 769 9.94 -1.21 11.95
C SER A 769 10.85 -1.47 10.73
N GLU A 770 10.29 -1.53 9.51
CA GLU A 770 11.05 -1.70 8.26
C GLU A 770 12.06 -0.55 8.07
N LEU A 771 11.63 0.69 8.24
CA LEU A 771 12.51 1.86 8.14
C LEU A 771 13.60 1.86 9.23
N LEU A 772 13.27 1.46 10.46
CA LEU A 772 14.25 1.34 11.55
C LEU A 772 15.29 0.25 11.26
N GLY A 773 14.86 -0.90 10.73
CA GLY A 773 15.75 -1.97 10.26
C GLY A 773 16.65 -1.52 9.11
N ALA A 774 16.09 -0.88 8.09
CA ALA A 774 16.87 -0.34 6.97
C ALA A 774 17.94 0.67 7.44
N ILE A 775 17.61 1.55 8.39
CA ILE A 775 18.56 2.50 8.99
C ILE A 775 19.69 1.75 9.73
N LYS A 776 19.36 0.73 10.53
CA LYS A 776 20.34 -0.09 11.25
C LYS A 776 21.33 -0.75 10.30
N GLU A 777 20.81 -1.50 9.34
CA GLU A 777 21.64 -2.36 8.49
C GLU A 777 22.38 -1.56 7.38
N SER A 778 21.84 -0.44 6.90
CA SER A 778 22.45 0.33 5.79
C SER A 778 23.31 1.51 6.26
N LEU A 779 22.90 2.23 7.32
CA LEU A 779 23.53 3.49 7.72
C LEU A 779 24.32 3.40 9.04
N LEU A 780 23.95 2.46 9.93
CA LEU A 780 24.64 2.24 11.21
C LEU A 780 25.65 1.08 11.19
N ALA A 781 25.69 0.25 10.13
CA ALA A 781 26.62 -0.87 10.01
C ALA A 781 28.09 -0.44 9.79
N ASP A 782 28.33 0.54 8.91
CA ASP A 782 29.66 1.04 8.54
C ASP A 782 29.98 2.41 9.16
N ASP A 783 31.26 2.82 9.20
CA ASP A 783 31.78 4.15 9.62
C ASP A 783 31.38 5.32 8.66
N LEU A 784 30.13 5.34 8.24
CA LEU A 784 29.52 6.39 7.43
C LEU A 784 29.36 7.68 8.25
N PRO A 785 29.52 8.87 7.63
CA PRO A 785 29.56 10.17 8.31
C PRO A 785 28.17 10.68 8.74
N PHE A 786 27.19 9.80 8.92
CA PHE A 786 25.81 10.18 9.23
C PHE A 786 25.55 10.22 10.74
N ARG A 787 24.92 11.31 11.20
CA ARG A 787 24.29 11.42 12.53
C ARG A 787 22.78 11.43 12.32
N ILE A 788 22.11 10.34 12.70
CA ILE A 788 20.70 10.11 12.40
C ILE A 788 19.86 10.48 13.63
N PHE A 789 18.97 11.45 13.48
CA PHE A 789 18.09 11.91 14.55
C PHE A 789 16.64 11.60 14.20
N ILE A 790 16.02 10.68 14.94
CA ILE A 790 14.60 10.33 14.83
C ILE A 790 13.84 10.93 16.01
N ALA A 791 12.74 11.63 15.76
CA ALA A 791 11.76 11.96 16.81
C ALA A 791 10.42 11.29 16.52
N SER A 792 9.82 10.70 17.56
CA SER A 792 8.56 9.98 17.45
C SER A 792 7.79 9.97 18.78
N ARG A 793 6.50 9.62 18.76
CA ARG A 793 5.84 9.12 19.97
C ARG A 793 6.44 7.75 20.35
N PRO A 794 6.42 7.36 21.63
CA PRO A 794 6.76 6.01 22.04
C PRO A 794 5.58 5.07 21.71
N GLU A 795 5.35 4.83 20.42
CA GLU A 795 4.45 3.78 19.88
C GLU A 795 5.14 2.40 19.94
N TRP A 796 4.40 1.31 19.71
CA TRP A 796 4.93 -0.03 20.00
C TRP A 796 6.18 -0.37 19.19
N ALA A 797 6.19 -0.09 17.88
CA ALA A 797 7.36 -0.32 17.04
C ALA A 797 8.61 0.42 17.56
N ILE A 798 8.46 1.70 17.91
CA ILE A 798 9.57 2.53 18.44
C ILE A 798 10.07 2.00 19.79
N ARG A 799 9.15 1.62 20.70
CA ARG A 799 9.53 1.04 22.00
C ARG A 799 10.21 -0.31 21.85
N SER A 800 9.69 -1.20 21.01
CA SER A 800 10.20 -2.57 20.90
C SER A 800 11.64 -2.65 20.41
N GLU A 801 12.11 -1.62 19.69
CA GLU A 801 13.50 -1.52 19.24
C GLU A 801 14.42 -0.77 20.23
N LEU A 802 13.89 0.13 21.07
CA LEU A 802 14.66 0.95 22.00
C LEU A 802 14.67 0.43 23.45
N ASP A 803 13.69 -0.36 23.87
CA ASP A 803 13.64 -0.97 25.20
C ASP A 803 14.70 -2.08 25.34
N PRO A 804 15.12 -2.46 26.57
CA PRO A 804 16.15 -3.49 26.79
C PRO A 804 15.86 -4.81 26.05
N GLY A 805 16.78 -5.17 25.14
CA GLY A 805 16.66 -6.34 24.27
C GLY A 805 15.91 -6.10 22.94
N GLY A 806 15.71 -4.84 22.53
CA GLY A 806 15.41 -4.43 21.16
C GLY A 806 16.68 -4.20 20.32
N ASP A 807 16.58 -4.22 18.99
CA ASP A 807 17.74 -4.20 18.08
C ASP A 807 18.49 -2.85 18.03
N LEU A 808 17.90 -1.77 18.53
CA LEU A 808 18.49 -0.43 18.56
C LEU A 808 18.92 0.02 19.96
N HIS A 809 18.65 -0.75 21.01
CA HIS A 809 18.84 -0.36 22.42
C HIS A 809 20.27 0.14 22.73
N GLU A 810 21.30 -0.59 22.27
CA GLU A 810 22.70 -0.22 22.50
C GLU A 810 23.22 0.80 21.47
N LEU A 811 22.60 0.88 20.29
CA LEU A 811 23.01 1.72 19.15
C LEU A 811 22.47 3.16 19.25
N ALA A 812 21.33 3.34 19.91
CA ALA A 812 20.61 4.60 20.01
C ALA A 812 20.93 5.37 21.30
N TYR A 813 21.25 6.65 21.18
CA TYR A 813 21.13 7.58 22.28
C TYR A 813 19.65 7.95 22.48
N HIS A 814 19.01 7.41 23.53
CA HIS A 814 17.57 7.59 23.77
C HIS A 814 17.30 8.79 24.70
N ILE A 815 16.63 9.81 24.17
CA ILE A 815 16.11 10.94 24.96
C ILE A 815 14.60 10.77 25.17
N GLN A 816 14.19 10.54 26.41
CA GLN A 816 12.79 10.61 26.84
C GLN A 816 12.45 12.06 27.23
N LEU A 817 11.99 12.86 26.27
CA LEU A 817 11.82 14.32 26.41
C LEU A 817 10.85 14.73 27.53
N SER A 818 9.83 13.90 27.79
CA SER A 818 8.83 14.15 28.84
C SER A 818 9.34 13.83 30.25
N ASP A 819 10.30 12.91 30.36
CA ASP A 819 10.74 12.33 31.64
C ASP A 819 12.09 12.91 32.09
N LYS A 820 12.99 13.22 31.14
CA LYS A 820 14.31 13.82 31.39
C LYS A 820 14.28 15.35 31.55
N TYR A 821 13.32 16.05 30.96
CA TYR A 821 13.35 17.51 30.83
C TYR A 821 12.04 18.22 31.21
N ASP A 822 12.03 18.81 32.40
CA ASP A 822 10.95 19.69 32.84
C ASP A 822 10.77 20.89 31.90
N ALA A 823 9.58 21.00 31.31
CA ALA A 823 9.22 22.10 30.43
C ALA A 823 8.72 23.35 31.19
N THR A 824 8.45 23.26 32.49
CA THR A 824 7.74 24.29 33.28
C THR A 824 8.42 25.65 33.22
N ALA A 825 9.74 25.71 33.39
CA ALA A 825 10.51 26.96 33.34
C ALA A 825 10.50 27.62 31.96
N ASP A 826 10.55 26.82 30.89
CA ASP A 826 10.53 27.32 29.52
C ASP A 826 9.11 27.72 29.06
N ILE A 827 8.07 26.99 29.48
CA ILE A 827 6.67 27.36 29.26
C ILE A 827 6.38 28.70 29.95
N ARG A 828 6.85 28.90 31.18
CA ARG A 828 6.77 30.18 31.91
C ARG A 828 7.44 31.31 31.12
N ARG A 829 8.68 31.12 30.65
CA ARG A 829 9.42 32.12 29.85
C ARG A 829 8.70 32.43 28.54
N TYR A 830 8.20 31.41 27.84
CA TYR A 830 7.43 31.53 26.62
C TYR A 830 6.16 32.36 26.82
N LEU A 831 5.31 31.98 27.80
CA LEU A 831 4.08 32.70 28.11
C LEU A 831 4.35 34.17 28.44
N TRP A 832 5.29 34.44 29.35
CA TRP A 832 5.71 35.80 29.71
C TRP A 832 6.10 36.63 28.48
N ARG A 833 7.05 36.12 27.68
CA ARG A 833 7.58 36.83 26.50
C ARG A 833 6.48 37.11 25.48
N ARG A 834 5.74 36.07 25.09
CA ARG A 834 4.75 36.13 24.01
C ARG A 834 3.55 36.99 24.38
N LEU A 835 3.01 36.83 25.58
CA LEU A 835 1.91 37.68 26.05
C LEU A 835 2.37 39.13 26.16
N ARG A 836 3.53 39.41 26.79
CA ARG A 836 4.08 40.78 26.87
C ARG A 836 4.26 41.44 25.50
N ASP A 837 4.70 40.69 24.49
CA ASP A 837 4.85 41.19 23.12
C ASP A 837 3.51 41.40 22.40
N ILE A 838 2.49 40.59 22.69
CA ILE A 838 1.11 40.84 22.25
C ILE A 838 0.60 42.15 22.86
N GLY A 839 0.77 42.34 24.18
CA GLY A 839 0.33 43.54 24.89
C GLY A 839 0.97 44.82 24.38
N ARG A 840 2.30 44.80 24.18
CA ARG A 840 3.07 45.91 23.57
C ARG A 840 2.56 46.32 22.18
N LYS A 841 2.11 45.36 21.37
CA LYS A 841 1.61 45.57 20.00
C LYS A 841 0.09 45.83 19.95
N SER A 842 -0.61 45.62 21.07
CA SER A 842 -2.06 45.73 21.16
C SER A 842 -2.54 47.17 21.24
N ARG A 843 -3.79 47.38 20.81
CA ARG A 843 -4.53 48.64 21.01
C ARG A 843 -5.13 48.73 22.41
N ASP A 844 -5.30 47.59 23.10
CA ASP A 844 -5.81 47.49 24.47
C ASP A 844 -4.95 48.31 25.45
N PRO A 845 -5.51 49.32 26.15
CA PRO A 845 -4.78 50.06 27.17
C PRO A 845 -4.39 49.21 28.39
N ARG A 846 -5.18 48.18 28.73
CA ARG A 846 -4.91 47.28 29.87
C ARG A 846 -3.72 46.38 29.56
N ALA A 847 -3.73 45.75 28.39
CA ALA A 847 -2.61 44.89 27.94
C ALA A 847 -1.31 45.65 27.65
N ARG A 848 -1.36 46.97 27.40
CA ARG A 848 -0.16 47.82 27.29
C ARG A 848 0.45 48.22 28.64
N SER A 849 -0.20 47.92 29.76
CA SER A 849 0.33 48.20 31.09
C SER A 849 1.64 47.44 31.33
N PRO A 850 2.66 48.05 31.98
CA PRO A 850 3.85 47.34 32.43
C PRO A 850 3.54 46.29 33.51
N LEU A 851 2.31 46.23 34.02
CA LEU A 851 1.81 45.20 34.95
C LEU A 851 1.08 44.02 34.27
N TRP A 852 0.91 44.03 32.94
CA TRP A 852 0.21 42.95 32.20
C TRP A 852 1.17 42.13 31.31
N PRO A 853 1.08 40.79 31.29
CA PRO A 853 0.23 39.93 32.14
C PRO A 853 0.67 39.97 33.62
N ALA A 854 -0.22 39.60 34.55
CA ALA A 854 0.17 39.46 35.96
C ALA A 854 1.04 38.20 36.16
N ALA A 855 1.77 38.12 37.28
CA ALA A 855 2.62 36.95 37.53
C ALA A 855 1.79 35.72 37.89
N GLU A 856 0.72 35.94 38.63
CA GLU A 856 -0.26 34.97 39.08
C GLU A 856 -0.97 34.31 37.87
N ASP A 857 -1.40 35.13 36.90
CA ASP A 857 -1.97 34.69 35.62
C ASP A 857 -1.05 33.69 34.89
N ILE A 858 0.26 33.99 34.85
CA ILE A 858 1.24 33.14 34.19
C ILE A 858 1.41 31.82 34.95
N GLU A 859 1.52 31.84 36.28
CA GLU A 859 1.65 30.59 37.06
C GLU A 859 0.43 29.68 36.92
N ILE A 860 -0.79 30.24 36.86
CA ILE A 860 -2.02 29.49 36.57
C ILE A 860 -1.90 28.76 35.23
N LEU A 861 -1.52 29.47 34.17
CA LEU A 861 -1.35 28.90 32.83
C LEU A 861 -0.20 27.89 32.74
N VAL A 862 0.89 28.11 33.46
CA VAL A 862 2.04 27.18 33.55
C VAL A 862 1.64 25.87 34.19
N ARG A 863 0.89 25.91 35.30
CA ARG A 863 0.35 24.71 35.97
C ARG A 863 -0.65 23.99 35.05
N ALA A 864 -1.58 24.73 34.45
CA ALA A 864 -2.59 24.19 33.55
C ALA A 864 -1.98 23.51 32.30
N ALA A 865 -0.82 23.99 31.82
CA ALA A 865 -0.10 23.38 30.71
C ALA A 865 0.48 21.99 31.02
N SER A 866 0.74 21.64 32.30
CA SER A 866 1.24 20.33 32.73
C SER A 866 2.41 19.79 31.86
N GLY A 867 3.40 20.65 31.62
CA GLY A 867 4.58 20.34 30.79
C GLY A 867 4.33 20.30 29.26
N GLN A 868 3.10 20.52 28.79
CA GLN A 868 2.75 20.46 27.37
C GLN A 868 2.76 21.85 26.70
N PHE A 869 3.77 22.08 25.86
CA PHE A 869 3.91 23.31 25.08
C PHE A 869 2.71 23.62 24.18
N ILE A 870 1.98 22.60 23.70
CA ILE A 870 0.79 22.82 22.88
C ILE A 870 -0.29 23.63 23.61
N TYR A 871 -0.46 23.43 24.93
CA TYR A 871 -1.39 24.23 25.73
C TYR A 871 -1.01 25.72 25.69
N ALA A 872 0.24 26.02 26.07
CA ALA A 872 0.74 27.39 26.11
C ALA A 872 0.74 28.06 24.72
N ALA A 873 1.07 27.32 23.66
CA ALA A 873 1.01 27.81 22.29
C ALA A 873 -0.43 28.11 21.84
N THR A 874 -1.40 27.26 22.17
CA THR A 874 -2.82 27.49 21.90
C THR A 874 -3.34 28.73 22.64
N VAL A 875 -2.99 28.90 23.92
CA VAL A 875 -3.36 30.10 24.70
C VAL A 875 -2.76 31.36 24.10
N VAL A 876 -1.47 31.37 23.77
CA VAL A 876 -0.82 32.51 23.10
C VAL A 876 -1.49 32.86 21.78
N LYS A 877 -1.86 31.86 20.96
CA LYS A 877 -2.59 32.12 19.71
C LYS A 877 -3.98 32.69 19.97
N TYR A 878 -4.75 32.12 20.90
CA TYR A 878 -6.10 32.59 21.25
C TYR A 878 -6.11 34.04 21.75
N VAL A 879 -5.16 34.39 22.64
CA VAL A 879 -5.00 35.76 23.17
C VAL A 879 -4.44 36.74 22.12
N SER A 880 -3.77 36.24 21.08
CA SER A 880 -3.24 37.08 19.98
C SER A 880 -4.27 37.52 18.93
N GLU A 881 -5.54 37.12 19.08
CA GLU A 881 -6.61 37.37 18.10
C GLU A 881 -6.79 38.86 17.79
N PRO A 882 -6.46 39.33 16.55
CA PRO A 882 -6.45 40.75 16.19
C PRO A 882 -7.76 41.51 16.39
N ARG A 883 -8.91 40.82 16.42
CA ARG A 883 -10.24 41.43 16.54
C ARG A 883 -10.71 41.64 17.99
N THR A 884 -9.94 41.22 19.00
CA THR A 884 -10.35 41.24 20.41
C THR A 884 -9.37 42.00 21.32
N TYR A 885 -9.72 42.17 22.60
CA TYR A 885 -8.84 42.76 23.61
C TYR A 885 -8.05 41.66 24.36
N PRO A 886 -6.71 41.61 24.25
CA PRO A 886 -5.90 40.55 24.84
C PRO A 886 -6.03 40.40 26.35
N SER A 887 -6.30 41.47 27.12
CA SER A 887 -6.49 41.29 28.57
C SER A 887 -7.76 40.51 28.88
N GLY A 888 -8.86 40.80 28.18
CA GLY A 888 -10.13 40.09 28.34
C GLY A 888 -10.04 38.62 27.92
N ARG A 889 -9.35 38.32 26.81
CA ARG A 889 -9.11 36.91 26.42
C ARG A 889 -8.20 36.17 27.39
N LEU A 890 -7.23 36.84 28.02
CA LEU A 890 -6.43 36.23 29.07
C LEU A 890 -7.27 35.92 30.32
N GLU A 891 -8.09 36.89 30.76
CA GLU A 891 -9.06 36.74 31.86
C GLU A 891 -10.01 35.54 31.61
N THR A 892 -10.54 35.41 30.38
CA THR A 892 -11.37 34.26 29.96
C THR A 892 -10.65 32.91 30.10
N VAL A 893 -9.44 32.78 29.55
CA VAL A 893 -8.70 31.50 29.58
C VAL A 893 -8.35 31.11 31.01
N ILE A 894 -8.02 32.07 31.87
CA ILE A 894 -7.76 31.83 33.30
C ILE A 894 -9.03 31.28 33.97
N GLY A 895 -10.20 31.87 33.71
CA GLY A 895 -11.49 31.40 34.20
C GLY A 895 -11.87 29.98 33.75
N TRP A 896 -11.21 29.43 32.74
CA TRP A 896 -11.39 28.05 32.30
C TRP A 896 -10.53 27.02 33.05
N THR A 897 -9.49 27.47 33.76
CA THR A 897 -8.61 26.56 34.50
C THR A 897 -9.28 26.04 35.79
N PRO A 898 -9.12 24.75 36.14
CA PRO A 898 -9.65 24.22 37.39
C PRO A 898 -8.90 24.75 38.62
N ALA A 899 -9.59 24.78 39.77
CA ALA A 899 -8.99 25.09 41.07
C ALA A 899 -8.06 23.95 41.57
N GLU A 900 -7.20 24.27 42.55
CA GLU A 900 -5.96 23.55 42.86
C GLU A 900 -6.10 22.05 43.26
N ASP A 901 -7.29 21.57 43.62
CA ASP A 901 -7.50 20.23 44.20
C ASP A 901 -7.83 19.11 43.18
N GLN A 902 -8.04 19.43 41.90
CA GLN A 902 -8.35 18.42 40.87
C GLN A 902 -7.09 18.02 40.09
N LEU A 903 -6.51 16.86 40.45
CA LEU A 903 -5.43 16.18 39.72
C LEU A 903 -5.90 15.74 38.32
N ALA A 904 -5.90 16.69 37.39
CA ALA A 904 -6.28 16.48 36.00
C ALA A 904 -5.31 15.51 35.31
N ARG A 905 -5.86 14.61 34.49
CA ARG A 905 -5.05 13.72 33.63
C ARG A 905 -4.27 14.57 32.61
N PRO A 906 -3.11 14.12 32.09
CA PRO A 906 -2.25 14.96 31.25
C PRO A 906 -2.92 15.65 30.05
N PHE A 907 -3.97 15.08 29.47
CA PHE A 907 -4.71 15.68 28.35
C PHE A 907 -6.02 16.38 28.74
N GLU A 908 -6.48 16.25 29.98
CA GLU A 908 -7.79 16.73 30.42
C GLU A 908 -7.89 18.26 30.42
N THR A 909 -6.87 18.96 30.91
CA THR A 909 -6.80 20.43 30.86
C THR A 909 -6.66 20.96 29.44
N LEU A 910 -6.00 20.21 28.55
CA LEU A 910 -5.87 20.55 27.13
C LEU A 910 -7.20 20.33 26.37
N ASP A 911 -7.88 19.21 26.63
CA ASP A 911 -9.19 18.91 26.06
C ASP A 911 -10.24 19.91 26.55
N ARG A 912 -10.16 20.36 27.81
CA ARG A 912 -10.99 21.46 28.34
C ARG A 912 -10.71 22.80 27.66
N LEU A 913 -9.44 23.12 27.36
CA LEU A 913 -9.09 24.32 26.59
C LEU A 913 -9.67 24.24 25.17
N TYR A 914 -9.54 23.10 24.48
CA TYR A 914 -10.13 22.89 23.16
C TYR A 914 -11.66 22.98 23.20
N ALA A 915 -12.30 22.35 24.18
CA ALA A 915 -13.74 22.36 24.36
C ALA A 915 -14.28 23.78 24.58
N ASN A 916 -13.63 24.57 25.43
CA ASN A 916 -14.09 25.92 25.73
C ASN A 916 -13.88 26.89 24.55
N ILE A 917 -12.74 26.82 23.85
CA ILE A 917 -12.52 27.61 22.61
C ILE A 917 -13.56 27.26 21.55
N LEU A 918 -13.85 25.97 21.36
CA LEU A 918 -14.85 25.51 20.39
C LEU A 918 -16.27 25.90 20.81
N SER A 919 -16.57 25.94 22.11
CA SER A 919 -17.87 26.37 22.64
C SER A 919 -18.08 27.87 22.50
N GLU A 920 -17.07 28.71 22.77
CA GLU A 920 -17.16 30.15 22.50
C GLU A 920 -17.33 30.44 21.01
N ALA A 921 -16.57 29.77 20.13
CA ALA A 921 -16.71 29.96 18.69
C ALA A 921 -18.09 29.53 18.19
N LYS A 922 -18.65 28.43 18.74
CA LYS A 922 -20.03 27.99 18.50
C LYS A 922 -21.02 29.07 18.92
N ASP A 923 -20.95 29.53 20.17
CA ASP A 923 -21.93 30.46 20.73
C ASP A 923 -21.83 31.85 20.06
N ALA A 924 -20.63 32.30 19.69
CA ALA A 924 -20.41 33.52 18.91
C ALA A 924 -21.00 33.41 17.49
N TYR A 925 -20.78 32.29 16.80
CA TYR A 925 -21.34 32.05 15.47
C TYR A 925 -22.88 31.98 15.49
N GLU A 926 -23.44 31.20 16.42
CA GLU A 926 -24.89 31.02 16.56
C GLU A 926 -25.59 32.29 17.04
N ALA A 927 -24.91 33.16 17.82
CA ALA A 927 -25.44 34.47 18.20
C ALA A 927 -25.50 35.48 17.04
N VAL A 928 -24.67 35.32 16.00
CA VAL A 928 -24.73 36.13 14.78
C VAL A 928 -25.72 35.54 13.77
N ASP A 929 -25.83 34.21 13.67
CA ASP A 929 -26.75 33.51 12.76
C ASP A 929 -28.20 33.36 13.28
N ILE A 930 -28.75 34.45 13.81
CA ILE A 930 -30.10 34.52 14.38
C ILE A 930 -31.18 34.08 13.38
N TYR A 931 -30.96 34.36 12.09
CA TYR A 931 -31.94 34.15 11.02
C TYR A 931 -31.90 32.75 10.39
N THR A 932 -30.74 32.09 10.28
CA THR A 932 -30.66 30.77 9.62
C THR A 932 -30.41 29.60 10.56
N ARG A 933 -30.06 29.85 11.83
CA ARG A 933 -29.97 28.86 12.93
C ARG A 933 -29.16 27.60 12.57
N ARG A 934 -28.00 27.79 11.93
CA ARG A 934 -27.12 26.69 11.52
C ARG A 934 -26.38 26.12 12.72
N ASP A 935 -26.31 24.79 12.80
CA ASP A 935 -25.53 24.06 13.80
C ASP A 935 -24.04 24.20 13.46
N PHE A 936 -23.32 24.99 14.25
CA PHE A 936 -21.91 25.30 14.03
C PHE A 936 -21.03 24.04 14.06
N LEU A 937 -21.32 23.08 14.94
CA LEU A 937 -20.52 21.87 15.10
C LEU A 937 -20.69 20.94 13.89
N LEU A 938 -21.89 20.83 13.32
CA LEU A 938 -22.12 20.12 12.06
C LEU A 938 -21.36 20.75 10.90
N LEU A 939 -21.41 22.08 10.76
CA LEU A 939 -20.68 22.79 9.71
C LEU A 939 -19.16 22.60 9.87
N PHE A 940 -18.61 22.84 11.06
CA PHE A 940 -17.18 22.73 11.33
C PHE A 940 -16.67 21.29 11.11
N LYS A 941 -17.44 20.28 11.56
CA LYS A 941 -17.10 18.87 11.31
C LYS A 941 -17.17 18.50 9.82
N ALA A 942 -18.05 19.11 9.02
CA ALA A 942 -18.07 18.93 7.57
C ALA A 942 -16.77 19.45 6.90
N TYR A 943 -16.29 20.63 7.28
CA TYR A 943 -14.99 21.15 6.79
C TYR A 943 -13.81 20.30 7.28
N HIS A 944 -13.83 19.77 8.51
CA HIS A 944 -12.79 18.87 9.00
C HIS A 944 -12.78 17.54 8.23
N MET A 945 -13.94 16.90 8.06
CA MET A 945 -14.09 15.63 7.33
C MET A 945 -13.72 15.72 5.84
N LYS A 946 -13.92 16.88 5.20
CA LYS A 946 -13.44 17.16 3.84
C LYS A 946 -11.94 16.85 3.70
N ASP A 947 -11.16 17.25 4.69
CA ASP A 947 -9.71 17.34 4.58
C ASP A 947 -8.96 16.21 5.33
N THR A 948 -9.65 15.40 6.15
CA THR A 948 -9.10 14.24 6.89
C THR A 948 -9.47 12.86 6.31
N LYS A 949 -9.95 12.81 5.05
CA LYS A 949 -10.46 11.62 4.32
C LYS A 949 -11.89 11.17 4.67
N GLY A 950 -12.59 11.86 5.56
CA GLY A 950 -14.01 11.59 5.83
C GLY A 950 -14.93 11.74 4.62
N LEU A 951 -14.51 12.46 3.57
CA LEU A 951 -15.28 12.61 2.32
C LEU A 951 -14.52 12.10 1.07
N SER A 952 -13.56 11.16 1.24
CA SER A 952 -12.65 10.73 0.16
C SER A 952 -13.27 9.96 -1.01
N GLY A 953 -14.59 9.76 -1.03
CA GLY A 953 -15.34 9.23 -2.18
C GLY A 953 -15.67 10.28 -3.25
N LEU A 954 -15.35 11.56 -2.99
CA LEU A 954 -15.52 12.69 -3.90
C LEU A 954 -14.35 12.77 -4.91
N ASP A 955 -14.70 12.78 -6.20
CA ASP A 955 -13.77 13.08 -7.29
C ASP A 955 -13.10 14.46 -7.09
N LEU A 956 -11.88 14.64 -7.61
CA LEU A 956 -11.04 15.83 -7.51
C LEU A 956 -11.82 17.14 -7.76
N ARG A 957 -12.80 17.09 -8.67
CA ARG A 957 -13.69 18.18 -9.09
C ARG A 957 -14.65 18.68 -7.99
N PHE A 958 -14.87 17.94 -6.91
CA PHE A 958 -15.68 18.36 -5.76
C PHE A 958 -14.87 18.84 -4.55
N THR A 959 -13.55 18.70 -4.60
CA THR A 959 -12.70 18.97 -3.43
C THR A 959 -12.49 20.47 -3.17
N HIS A 960 -13.05 21.35 -4.01
CA HIS A 960 -13.03 22.80 -3.81
C HIS A 960 -13.99 23.26 -2.72
N THR A 961 -13.51 24.14 -1.84
CA THR A 961 -14.31 24.78 -0.78
C THR A 961 -15.57 25.47 -1.32
N THR A 962 -15.49 26.11 -2.49
CA THR A 962 -16.65 26.76 -3.13
C THR A 962 -17.79 25.78 -3.45
N ALA A 963 -17.48 24.53 -3.80
CA ALA A 963 -18.48 23.49 -4.01
C ALA A 963 -19.16 23.07 -2.69
N LEU A 964 -18.38 22.88 -1.63
CA LEU A 964 -18.92 22.56 -0.30
C LEU A 964 -19.80 23.70 0.25
N ASN A 965 -19.36 24.96 0.11
CA ASN A 965 -20.17 26.12 0.51
C ASN A 965 -21.49 26.16 -0.26
N ALA A 966 -21.45 25.94 -1.58
CA ALA A 966 -22.65 25.90 -2.41
C ALA A 966 -23.63 24.80 -1.98
N VAL A 967 -23.15 23.60 -1.63
CA VAL A 967 -23.99 22.51 -1.10
C VAL A 967 -24.61 22.90 0.25
N LEU A 968 -23.82 23.44 1.18
CA LEU A 968 -24.29 23.83 2.51
C LEU A 968 -25.15 25.12 2.50
N GLY A 969 -25.36 25.74 1.33
CA GLY A 969 -26.10 27.00 1.20
C GLY A 969 -25.39 28.19 1.84
N LEU A 970 -24.07 28.11 1.95
CA LEU A 970 -23.19 29.08 2.58
C LEU A 970 -22.64 30.08 1.55
N GLU A 971 -22.29 31.27 2.04
CA GLU A 971 -21.61 32.30 1.25
C GLU A 971 -20.18 31.87 0.88
N GLU A 972 -19.60 32.49 -0.15
CA GLU A 972 -18.25 32.17 -0.62
C GLU A 972 -17.20 32.29 0.50
N TRP A 973 -17.34 33.29 1.37
CA TRP A 973 -16.47 33.59 2.51
C TRP A 973 -16.95 33.00 3.85
N ALA A 974 -17.98 32.14 3.85
CA ALA A 974 -18.54 31.60 5.10
C ALA A 974 -17.54 30.75 5.90
N HIS A 975 -16.55 30.17 5.22
CA HIS A 975 -15.46 29.44 5.86
C HIS A 975 -14.59 30.35 6.74
N ASP A 976 -14.30 31.58 6.31
CA ASP A 976 -13.57 32.58 7.12
C ASP A 976 -14.37 33.01 8.34
N SER A 977 -15.70 33.12 8.21
CA SER A 977 -16.60 33.39 9.34
C SER A 977 -16.57 32.24 10.36
N LEU A 978 -16.75 31.01 9.88
CA LEU A 978 -16.81 29.80 10.71
C LEU A 978 -15.53 29.53 11.51
N ILE A 979 -14.35 29.85 10.96
CA ILE A 979 -13.07 29.64 11.65
C ILE A 979 -12.53 30.90 12.36
N SER A 980 -13.24 32.03 12.31
CA SER A 980 -12.73 33.33 12.78
C SER A 980 -12.36 33.33 14.27
N ASP A 981 -13.13 32.62 15.11
CA ASP A 981 -12.80 32.43 16.53
C ASP A 981 -11.95 31.17 16.82
N LEU A 982 -11.64 30.38 15.78
CA LEU A 982 -10.85 29.14 15.87
C LEU A 982 -9.40 29.28 15.35
N HIS A 983 -8.93 30.50 15.08
CA HIS A 983 -7.56 30.78 14.61
C HIS A 983 -6.43 30.28 15.54
N SER A 984 -6.75 29.88 16.77
CA SER A 984 -5.80 29.23 17.70
C SER A 984 -5.65 27.72 17.49
N LEU A 985 -6.64 27.07 16.85
CA LEU A 985 -6.73 25.61 16.69
C LEU A 985 -6.53 25.17 15.24
N VAL A 986 -7.03 25.95 14.28
CA VAL A 986 -7.02 25.64 12.85
C VAL A 986 -6.56 26.83 11.99
N VAL A 987 -6.11 26.51 10.78
CA VAL A 987 -5.78 27.46 9.72
C VAL A 987 -6.36 26.98 8.39
N TYR A 988 -6.69 27.92 7.51
CA TYR A 988 -7.08 27.65 6.13
C TYR A 988 -5.90 27.94 5.20
N GLU A 989 -5.37 26.90 4.54
CA GLU A 989 -4.20 27.01 3.67
C GLU A 989 -4.59 26.80 2.19
N PRO A 990 -4.10 27.63 1.25
CA PRO A 990 -4.34 27.41 -0.17
C PRO A 990 -3.79 26.05 -0.64
N SER A 991 -4.63 25.28 -1.32
CA SER A 991 -4.29 23.96 -1.88
C SER A 991 -4.48 23.97 -3.39
N GLN A 992 -3.46 23.54 -4.14
CA GLN A 992 -3.57 23.40 -5.60
C GLN A 992 -4.63 22.37 -6.03
N VAL A 993 -4.98 21.43 -5.15
CA VAL A 993 -5.95 20.35 -5.45
C VAL A 993 -7.34 20.67 -4.89
N HIS A 994 -7.44 21.35 -3.73
CA HIS A 994 -8.70 21.50 -2.97
C HIS A 994 -9.20 22.96 -2.86
N GLY A 995 -8.53 23.90 -3.55
CA GLY A 995 -8.70 25.34 -3.38
C GLY A 995 -8.11 25.82 -2.06
N PHE A 996 -8.71 25.38 -0.95
CA PHE A 996 -8.23 25.59 0.41
C PHE A 996 -8.46 24.34 1.27
N LYS A 997 -7.58 24.12 2.25
CA LYS A 997 -7.61 22.99 3.19
C LYS A 997 -7.67 23.50 4.64
N LEU A 998 -8.58 22.96 5.45
CA LEU A 998 -8.57 23.12 6.90
C LEU A 998 -7.45 22.27 7.49
N ARG A 999 -6.48 22.92 8.13
CA ARG A 999 -5.38 22.25 8.84
C ARG A 999 -5.43 22.58 10.32
N SER A 1000 -5.54 21.56 11.16
CA SER A 1000 -5.29 21.68 12.60
C SER A 1000 -3.81 21.96 12.83
N TYR A 1001 -3.48 22.90 13.72
CA TYR A 1001 -2.07 23.20 14.03
C TYR A 1001 -1.34 22.03 14.70
N HIS A 1002 -2.07 21.13 15.36
CA HIS A 1002 -1.49 19.97 16.03
C HIS A 1002 -2.47 18.78 16.02
N ARG A 1003 -1.93 17.56 15.88
CA ARG A 1003 -2.68 16.30 15.74
C ARG A 1003 -3.62 16.02 16.93
N SER A 1004 -3.26 16.46 18.15
CA SER A 1004 -4.10 16.26 19.35
C SER A 1004 -5.48 16.92 19.29
N PHE A 1005 -5.67 17.97 18.47
CA PHE A 1005 -6.98 18.59 18.28
C PHE A 1005 -7.86 17.78 17.31
N SER A 1006 -7.29 17.22 16.24
CA SER A 1006 -8.03 16.25 15.41
C SER A 1006 -8.39 15.00 16.20
N GLU A 1007 -7.46 14.46 17.00
CA GLU A 1007 -7.73 13.33 17.90
C GLU A 1007 -8.83 13.65 18.94
N PHE A 1008 -8.92 14.90 19.42
CA PHE A 1008 -10.01 15.37 20.28
C PHE A 1008 -11.35 15.39 19.52
N MET A 1009 -11.38 15.99 18.32
CA MET A 1009 -12.57 16.06 17.46
C MET A 1009 -13.07 14.70 16.96
N GLU A 1010 -12.20 13.68 16.92
CA GLU A 1010 -12.50 12.31 16.48
C GLU A 1010 -12.86 11.38 17.64
N SER A 1011 -12.66 11.80 18.89
CA SER A 1011 -12.88 10.99 20.09
C SER A 1011 -14.09 11.50 20.88
N GLU A 1012 -15.15 10.68 20.95
CA GLU A 1012 -16.36 10.95 21.73
C GLU A 1012 -16.05 11.12 23.23
N SER A 1013 -15.16 10.30 23.79
CA SER A 1013 -14.77 10.38 25.21
C SER A 1013 -13.98 11.65 25.57
N ARG A 1014 -13.33 12.29 24.59
CA ARG A 1014 -12.58 13.55 24.78
C ARG A 1014 -13.43 14.79 24.50
N SER A 1015 -14.17 14.80 23.38
CA SER A 1015 -14.98 15.96 22.96
C SER A 1015 -16.39 15.99 23.55
N GLN A 1016 -16.90 14.87 24.07
CA GLN A 1016 -18.13 14.77 24.86
C GLN A 1016 -19.33 15.46 24.17
N ALA A 1017 -19.93 16.48 24.78
CA ALA A 1017 -21.07 17.21 24.23
C ALA A 1017 -20.79 17.95 22.90
N LEU A 1018 -19.51 18.13 22.55
CA LEU A 1018 -19.08 18.74 21.28
C LEU A 1018 -18.79 17.69 20.19
N PHE A 1019 -18.89 16.40 20.51
CA PHE A 1019 -18.69 15.33 19.55
C PHE A 1019 -19.81 15.31 18.51
N VAL A 1020 -19.42 15.22 17.24
CA VAL A 1020 -20.35 15.06 16.12
C VAL A 1020 -19.99 13.79 15.34
N PRO A 1021 -20.85 12.76 15.37
CA PRO A 1021 -20.67 11.56 14.57
C PRO A 1021 -20.61 11.87 13.07
N ALA A 1022 -19.78 11.14 12.32
CA ALA A 1022 -19.67 11.29 10.88
C ALA A 1022 -21.03 11.09 10.16
N SER A 1023 -21.85 10.13 10.62
CA SER A 1023 -23.19 9.85 10.10
C SER A 1023 -24.13 11.05 10.16
N ARG A 1024 -24.05 11.84 11.23
CA ARG A 1024 -24.84 13.06 11.42
C ARG A 1024 -24.41 14.18 10.46
N VAL A 1025 -23.12 14.25 10.13
CA VAL A 1025 -22.58 15.20 9.13
C VAL A 1025 -23.01 14.80 7.72
N TYR A 1026 -22.87 13.53 7.35
CA TYR A 1026 -23.34 13.04 6.04
C TYR A 1026 -24.86 13.29 5.87
N ALA A 1027 -25.65 13.08 6.92
CA ALA A 1027 -27.08 13.40 6.92
C ALA A 1027 -27.35 14.89 6.69
N HIS A 1028 -26.59 15.78 7.34
CA HIS A 1028 -26.71 17.23 7.13
C HIS A 1028 -26.40 17.63 5.68
N ILE A 1029 -25.27 17.15 5.12
CA ILE A 1029 -24.87 17.43 3.74
C ILE A 1029 -25.93 16.88 2.75
N ALA A 1030 -26.47 15.69 2.99
CA ALA A 1030 -27.53 15.11 2.17
C ALA A 1030 -28.82 15.95 2.21
N LYS A 1031 -29.26 16.42 3.39
CA LYS A 1031 -30.43 17.32 3.52
C LYS A 1031 -30.25 18.62 2.74
N CYS A 1032 -29.11 19.29 2.90
CA CYS A 1032 -28.82 20.53 2.17
C CYS A 1032 -28.79 20.29 0.65
N SER A 1033 -28.25 19.15 0.22
CA SER A 1033 -28.23 18.76 -1.19
C SER A 1033 -29.65 18.62 -1.78
N LEU A 1034 -30.54 17.91 -1.09
CA LEU A 1034 -31.96 17.77 -1.50
C LEU A 1034 -32.65 19.15 -1.62
N GLN A 1035 -32.43 20.04 -0.66
CA GLN A 1035 -33.00 21.40 -0.67
C GLN A 1035 -32.51 22.23 -1.87
N ASN A 1036 -31.21 22.18 -2.20
CA ASN A 1036 -30.67 22.92 -3.34
C ASN A 1036 -31.17 22.39 -4.69
N ILE A 1037 -31.30 21.06 -4.82
CA ILE A 1037 -31.91 20.46 -6.00
C ILE A 1037 -33.37 20.91 -6.12
N ASN A 1038 -34.13 20.95 -5.01
CA ASN A 1038 -35.52 21.41 -5.05
C ASN A 1038 -35.70 22.89 -5.38
N ARG A 1039 -34.79 23.75 -4.93
CA ARG A 1039 -34.75 25.19 -5.25
C ARG A 1039 -34.44 25.48 -6.72
N CYS A 1040 -33.95 24.52 -7.50
CA CYS A 1040 -33.67 24.70 -8.92
C CYS A 1040 -34.95 24.61 -9.76
N PRO A 1041 -35.38 25.69 -10.46
CA PRO A 1041 -36.52 25.62 -11.37
C PRO A 1041 -36.21 24.72 -12.57
N LEU A 1042 -37.12 23.80 -12.93
CA LEU A 1042 -36.97 22.92 -14.10
C LEU A 1042 -36.76 23.67 -15.42
N THR A 1043 -37.24 24.92 -15.51
CA THR A 1043 -37.07 25.83 -16.65
C THR A 1043 -35.69 26.46 -16.73
N SER A 1044 -34.90 26.45 -15.64
CA SER A 1044 -33.54 27.01 -15.60
C SER A 1044 -32.46 26.01 -16.03
N ILE A 1045 -32.80 24.71 -16.07
CA ILE A 1045 -31.89 23.65 -16.51
C ILE A 1045 -31.96 23.57 -18.05
N PRO A 1046 -30.84 23.66 -18.78
CA PRO A 1046 -30.83 23.62 -20.25
C PRO A 1046 -31.45 22.33 -20.81
N ASP A 1047 -32.19 22.46 -21.91
CA ASP A 1047 -32.73 21.33 -22.69
C ASP A 1047 -31.72 20.75 -23.71
N SER A 1048 -30.50 21.28 -23.73
CA SER A 1048 -29.41 20.88 -24.63
C SER A 1048 -28.09 20.72 -23.86
N TYR A 1049 -27.12 20.03 -24.46
CA TYR A 1049 -25.84 19.74 -23.81
C TYR A 1049 -24.96 20.99 -23.64
N VAL A 1050 -24.66 21.33 -22.40
CA VAL A 1050 -23.86 22.49 -22.00
C VAL A 1050 -22.63 21.99 -21.21
N ASN A 1051 -21.49 22.70 -21.26
CA ASN A 1051 -20.39 22.36 -20.34
C ASN A 1051 -20.82 22.74 -18.91
N TRP A 1052 -20.49 21.93 -17.90
CA TRP A 1052 -20.94 22.22 -16.51
C TRP A 1052 -20.41 23.57 -15.97
N GLU A 1053 -19.33 24.09 -16.56
CA GLU A 1053 -18.75 25.42 -16.30
C GLU A 1053 -19.56 26.57 -16.90
N GLU A 1054 -20.33 26.31 -17.97
CA GLU A 1054 -21.21 27.25 -18.68
C GLU A 1054 -22.63 27.30 -18.05
N LEU A 1055 -22.93 26.41 -17.10
CA LEU A 1055 -24.18 26.45 -16.34
C LEU A 1055 -24.26 27.70 -15.45
N SER A 1056 -25.44 28.33 -15.41
CA SER A 1056 -25.74 29.39 -14.45
C SER A 1056 -25.72 28.86 -13.00
N THR A 1057 -25.56 29.77 -12.04
CA THR A 1057 -25.27 29.43 -10.64
C THR A 1057 -26.26 28.43 -10.03
N THR A 1058 -27.56 28.56 -10.30
CA THR A 1058 -28.58 27.70 -9.68
C THR A 1058 -28.56 26.25 -10.19
N PRO A 1059 -28.64 25.96 -11.51
CA PRO A 1059 -28.40 24.61 -12.03
C PRO A 1059 -27.03 24.04 -11.65
N ARG A 1060 -25.97 24.86 -11.63
CA ARG A 1060 -24.62 24.42 -11.26
C ARG A 1060 -24.56 23.95 -9.80
N THR A 1061 -25.13 24.72 -8.87
CA THR A 1061 -25.22 24.35 -7.45
C THR A 1061 -26.11 23.11 -7.22
N ALA A 1062 -27.21 22.98 -7.97
CA ALA A 1062 -28.07 21.80 -7.90
C ALA A 1062 -27.36 20.54 -8.43
N LEU A 1063 -26.64 20.64 -9.55
CA LEU A 1063 -25.83 19.55 -10.08
C LEU A 1063 -24.72 19.14 -9.10
N ILE A 1064 -24.02 20.12 -8.53
CA ILE A 1064 -23.03 19.91 -7.48
C ILE A 1064 -23.68 19.17 -6.28
N SER A 1065 -24.88 19.59 -5.88
CA SER A 1065 -25.64 18.93 -4.81
C SER A 1065 -26.00 17.47 -5.11
N VAL A 1066 -26.27 17.10 -6.38
CA VAL A 1066 -26.46 15.68 -6.78
C VAL A 1066 -25.22 14.84 -6.48
N PHE A 1067 -24.01 15.40 -6.67
CA PHE A 1067 -22.76 14.67 -6.42
C PHE A 1067 -22.46 14.51 -4.93
N ALA A 1068 -22.76 15.53 -4.11
CA ALA A 1068 -22.63 15.41 -2.65
C ALA A 1068 -23.66 14.42 -2.08
N PHE A 1069 -24.90 14.46 -2.57
CA PHE A 1069 -25.97 13.53 -2.20
C PHE A 1069 -25.60 12.08 -2.50
N SER A 1070 -25.03 11.78 -3.68
CA SER A 1070 -24.67 10.41 -4.08
C SER A 1070 -23.57 9.76 -3.24
N ILE A 1071 -22.86 10.53 -2.43
CA ILE A 1071 -21.75 10.06 -1.59
C ILE A 1071 -22.12 10.03 -0.11
N CYS A 1072 -22.88 11.02 0.36
CA CYS A 1072 -23.18 11.14 1.78
C CYS A 1072 -24.28 10.19 2.24
N LEU A 1073 -25.36 10.00 1.46
CA LEU A 1073 -26.58 9.39 1.99
C LEU A 1073 -26.42 7.92 2.46
N LEU A 1074 -25.55 7.12 1.83
CA LEU A 1074 -25.32 5.73 2.24
C LEU A 1074 -24.66 5.60 3.63
N ASN A 1075 -23.95 6.65 4.07
CA ASN A 1075 -23.28 6.70 5.38
C ASN A 1075 -24.02 7.60 6.38
N ALA A 1076 -25.18 8.14 5.99
CA ALA A 1076 -25.92 9.14 6.76
C ALA A 1076 -26.83 8.52 7.83
N ASP A 1077 -27.05 9.28 8.90
CA ASP A 1077 -28.20 9.07 9.77
C ASP A 1077 -29.53 9.17 8.98
N PRO A 1078 -30.62 8.52 9.45
CA PRO A 1078 -31.98 8.66 8.91
C PRO A 1078 -32.43 10.10 8.56
N ILE A 1079 -32.88 10.35 7.33
CA ILE A 1079 -33.41 11.66 6.86
C ILE A 1079 -34.78 11.55 6.18
N ASP A 1080 -35.64 10.70 6.74
CA ASP A 1080 -36.76 10.12 6.01
C ASP A 1080 -37.84 11.14 5.60
N ARG A 1081 -38.14 12.11 6.48
CA ARG A 1081 -39.11 13.18 6.19
C ARG A 1081 -38.67 14.06 5.01
N GLU A 1082 -37.38 14.37 4.94
CA GLU A 1082 -36.83 15.18 3.86
C GLU A 1082 -36.87 14.46 2.51
N ILE A 1083 -36.73 13.12 2.50
CA ILE A 1083 -36.80 12.30 1.29
C ILE A 1083 -38.25 12.16 0.80
N ILE A 1084 -39.22 12.02 1.71
CA ILE A 1084 -40.65 12.04 1.39
C ILE A 1084 -40.99 13.37 0.70
N ALA A 1085 -40.68 14.50 1.34
CA ALA A 1085 -40.95 15.84 0.80
C ALA A 1085 -40.24 16.09 -0.54
N PHE A 1086 -38.98 15.66 -0.68
CA PHE A 1086 -38.23 15.75 -1.93
C PHE A 1086 -38.92 15.01 -3.09
N SER A 1087 -39.51 13.85 -2.80
CA SER A 1087 -40.24 13.05 -3.78
C SER A 1087 -41.55 13.71 -4.20
N GLU A 1088 -42.26 14.34 -3.27
CA GLU A 1088 -43.51 15.07 -3.55
C GLU A 1088 -43.27 16.35 -4.37
N GLU A 1089 -42.16 17.06 -4.14
CA GLU A 1089 -41.75 18.28 -4.87
C GLU A 1089 -41.12 18.03 -6.26
N GLN A 1090 -41.27 16.81 -6.80
CA GLN A 1090 -40.65 16.35 -8.05
C GLN A 1090 -39.11 16.52 -8.09
N GLY A 1091 -38.44 16.37 -6.94
CA GLY A 1091 -36.99 16.52 -6.85
C GLY A 1091 -36.22 15.57 -7.79
N TRP A 1092 -36.70 14.34 -7.93
CA TRP A 1092 -36.13 13.33 -8.83
C TRP A 1092 -36.16 13.75 -10.31
N ASN A 1093 -37.25 14.38 -10.78
CA ASN A 1093 -37.34 14.96 -12.14
C ASN A 1093 -36.28 16.05 -12.38
N LYS A 1094 -35.88 16.79 -11.33
CA LYS A 1094 -34.83 17.81 -11.42
C LYS A 1094 -33.45 17.16 -11.57
N ILE A 1095 -33.19 16.09 -10.82
CA ILE A 1095 -31.96 15.29 -10.97
C ILE A 1095 -31.86 14.69 -12.39
N ASP A 1096 -32.93 14.09 -12.90
CA ASP A 1096 -33.02 13.61 -14.28
C ASP A 1096 -32.55 14.67 -15.29
N LYS A 1097 -33.14 15.87 -15.21
CA LYS A 1097 -32.86 16.95 -16.16
C LYS A 1097 -31.44 17.51 -16.01
N LEU A 1098 -30.92 17.60 -14.78
CA LEU A 1098 -29.54 18.00 -14.50
C LEU A 1098 -28.54 17.02 -15.10
N LEU A 1099 -28.75 15.71 -14.93
CA LEU A 1099 -27.90 14.67 -15.51
C LEU A 1099 -27.92 14.67 -17.04
N LEU A 1100 -29.10 14.87 -17.66
CA LEU A 1100 -29.26 14.96 -19.11
C LEU A 1100 -28.58 16.20 -19.74
N SER A 1101 -28.42 17.30 -18.98
CA SER A 1101 -27.76 18.51 -19.49
C SER A 1101 -26.24 18.38 -19.71
N LEU A 1102 -25.62 17.29 -19.23
CA LEU A 1102 -24.17 17.04 -19.32
C LEU A 1102 -23.75 16.38 -20.64
N LYS A 1103 -22.64 16.85 -21.25
CA LYS A 1103 -22.07 16.27 -22.48
C LYS A 1103 -21.77 14.75 -22.34
N PRO A 1104 -22.38 13.87 -23.16
CA PRO A 1104 -22.23 12.41 -23.01
C PRO A 1104 -20.84 11.87 -23.37
N VAL A 1105 -20.11 12.55 -24.26
CA VAL A 1105 -18.99 11.94 -25.02
C VAL A 1105 -17.71 11.73 -24.21
N ARG A 1106 -17.60 12.21 -22.95
CA ARG A 1106 -16.33 12.06 -22.20
C ARG A 1106 -16.34 12.04 -20.67
N ASN A 1107 -17.48 12.15 -19.98
CA ASN A 1107 -17.47 12.12 -18.51
C ASN A 1107 -17.72 10.71 -17.95
N ARG A 1108 -16.73 9.83 -18.18
CA ARG A 1108 -16.69 8.41 -17.76
C ARG A 1108 -17.17 8.21 -16.32
N TRP A 1109 -16.77 9.10 -15.41
CA TRP A 1109 -17.15 9.11 -14.00
C TRP A 1109 -18.66 9.23 -13.71
N VAL A 1110 -19.43 9.95 -14.52
CA VAL A 1110 -20.90 10.09 -14.31
C VAL A 1110 -21.59 8.74 -14.51
N GLN A 1111 -21.12 7.99 -15.50
CA GLN A 1111 -21.65 6.68 -15.91
C GLN A 1111 -21.09 5.55 -15.04
N GLU A 1112 -19.79 5.54 -14.74
CA GLU A 1112 -19.14 4.45 -14.01
C GLU A 1112 -19.16 4.59 -12.47
N VAL A 1113 -19.44 5.78 -11.92
CA VAL A 1113 -19.32 6.01 -10.45
C VAL A 1113 -20.54 6.70 -9.83
N MET A 1114 -21.09 7.73 -10.47
CA MET A 1114 -22.16 8.55 -9.85
C MET A 1114 -23.55 7.92 -10.00
N LEU A 1115 -23.94 7.56 -11.22
CA LEU A 1115 -25.23 6.94 -11.48
C LEU A 1115 -25.43 5.59 -10.76
N PRO A 1116 -24.43 4.69 -10.61
CA PRO A 1116 -24.55 3.50 -9.79
C PRO A 1116 -24.88 3.86 -8.32
N ARG A 1117 -24.11 4.76 -7.69
CA ARG A 1117 -24.37 5.21 -6.32
C ARG A 1117 -25.76 5.82 -6.12
N LEU A 1118 -26.27 6.57 -7.11
CA LEU A 1118 -27.63 7.11 -7.08
C LEU A 1118 -28.72 6.02 -7.15
N VAL A 1119 -28.47 4.96 -7.92
CA VAL A 1119 -29.31 3.76 -7.99
C VAL A 1119 -29.33 3.02 -6.65
N ASP A 1120 -28.18 2.88 -5.99
CA ASP A 1120 -28.06 2.17 -4.72
C ASP A 1120 -28.72 2.91 -3.57
N ILE A 1121 -28.59 4.23 -3.57
CA ILE A 1121 -29.39 5.12 -2.73
C ILE A 1121 -30.87 4.83 -2.91
N LEU A 1122 -31.41 4.84 -4.15
CA LEU A 1122 -32.83 4.57 -4.37
C LEU A 1122 -33.23 3.17 -3.88
N LEU A 1123 -32.35 2.19 -3.92
CA LEU A 1123 -32.63 0.83 -3.47
C LEU A 1123 -32.61 0.66 -1.95
N VAL A 1124 -31.69 1.35 -1.26
CA VAL A 1124 -31.75 1.51 0.21
C VAL A 1124 -33.05 2.20 0.60
N LEU A 1125 -33.44 3.28 -0.08
CA LEU A 1125 -34.68 4.01 0.20
C LEU A 1125 -35.96 3.20 -0.09
N ILE A 1126 -36.00 2.44 -1.19
CA ILE A 1126 -37.13 1.54 -1.50
C ILE A 1126 -37.29 0.45 -0.44
N GLY A 1127 -36.18 -0.15 0.03
CA GLY A 1127 -36.21 -1.13 1.11
C GLY A 1127 -36.69 -0.52 2.44
N ARG A 1128 -36.29 0.72 2.70
CA ARG A 1128 -36.56 1.49 3.91
C ARG A 1128 -38.00 2.02 4.02
N PHE A 1129 -38.59 2.48 2.91
CA PHE A 1129 -39.96 3.02 2.85
C PHE A 1129 -41.02 1.99 2.46
N LYS A 1130 -40.67 0.70 2.43
CA LYS A 1130 -41.53 -0.39 1.94
C LYS A 1130 -42.92 -0.42 2.57
N ASP A 1131 -43.02 -0.02 3.84
CA ASP A 1131 -44.25 -0.08 4.64
C ASP A 1131 -44.94 1.29 4.82
N GLU A 1132 -44.29 2.42 4.49
CA GLU A 1132 -44.81 3.78 4.75
C GLU A 1132 -45.65 4.38 3.61
N GLY A 1133 -45.67 3.79 2.40
CA GLY A 1133 -46.66 4.15 1.38
C GLY A 1133 -46.33 3.76 -0.06
N ARG A 1134 -47.25 3.01 -0.71
CA ARG A 1134 -47.08 2.52 -2.09
C ARG A 1134 -46.77 3.62 -3.12
N LYS A 1135 -47.30 4.83 -2.93
CA LYS A 1135 -47.15 5.95 -3.89
C LYS A 1135 -45.70 6.47 -3.92
N LEU A 1136 -45.06 6.61 -2.76
CA LEU A 1136 -43.66 7.02 -2.66
C LEU A 1136 -42.74 5.96 -3.26
N VAL A 1137 -42.94 4.69 -2.86
CA VAL A 1137 -42.17 3.56 -3.38
C VAL A 1137 -42.30 3.45 -4.91
N GLY A 1138 -43.48 3.70 -5.47
CA GLY A 1138 -43.68 3.78 -6.93
C GLY A 1138 -42.79 4.83 -7.60
N VAL A 1139 -42.79 6.08 -7.10
CA VAL A 1139 -41.94 7.16 -7.66
C VAL A 1139 -40.45 6.82 -7.55
N LEU A 1140 -40.00 6.25 -6.43
CA LEU A 1140 -38.60 5.83 -6.26
C LEU A 1140 -38.22 4.69 -7.21
N VAL A 1141 -39.13 3.75 -7.45
CA VAL A 1141 -38.98 2.66 -8.44
C VAL A 1141 -38.88 3.22 -9.86
N ASP A 1142 -39.80 4.11 -10.26
CA ASP A 1142 -39.81 4.71 -11.60
C ASP A 1142 -38.50 5.43 -11.93
N HIS A 1143 -37.95 6.20 -10.97
CA HIS A 1143 -36.67 6.91 -11.16
C HIS A 1143 -35.45 5.99 -11.07
N ARG A 1144 -35.47 4.97 -10.21
CA ARG A 1144 -34.44 3.92 -10.19
C ARG A 1144 -34.35 3.28 -11.56
N ASP A 1145 -35.49 2.90 -12.11
CA ASP A 1145 -35.59 2.16 -13.36
C ASP A 1145 -35.21 3.03 -14.57
N LYS A 1146 -35.55 4.32 -14.54
CA LYS A 1146 -35.11 5.33 -15.51
C LYS A 1146 -33.61 5.62 -15.46
N TRP A 1147 -33.00 5.72 -14.28
CA TRP A 1147 -31.55 5.95 -14.15
C TRP A 1147 -30.76 4.73 -14.53
N ARG A 1148 -31.27 3.54 -14.20
CA ARG A 1148 -30.72 2.30 -14.72
C ARG A 1148 -30.88 2.18 -16.24
N PHE A 1149 -31.96 2.63 -16.86
CA PHE A 1149 -32.01 2.65 -18.34
C PHE A 1149 -31.00 3.62 -19.01
N ASN A 1150 -30.54 4.66 -18.29
CA ASN A 1150 -29.67 5.74 -18.81
C ASN A 1150 -28.17 5.57 -18.53
N LEU A 1151 -27.80 5.00 -17.37
CA LEU A 1151 -26.61 4.14 -17.26
C LEU A 1151 -26.54 3.24 -18.46
#